data_AF-A0A8J6T763-F1
#
_entry.id   AF-A0A8J6T763-F1
#
_cell.length_a   1.000
_cell.length_b   1.000
_cell.length_c   1.000
_cell.angle_alpha   90.00
_cell.angle_beta   90.00
_cell.angle_gamma   90.00
#
_symmetry.space_group_name_H-M   'P 1'
#
loop_
_entity.id
_entity.type
_entity.pdbx_description
1 polymer ?
#
loop_
_entity_poly.entity_id
_entity_poly.type
_entity_poly.pdbx_seq_one_letter_code
_entity_poly.pdbx_strand_id
1 'polypeptide(L)'
;MINLKVCRVCLVVVIIVSFTIGFGVPYATATSNCDRAQHLFFAAQNFMHKDRAAHNYLKAIRLCPGFIRPYELIGNYYRKEGFNGKAIEFFTKAAELGSVNYKLYYLLASLFYKNGDLDMAHRHLNKSLSIRSDYPKALALKAKIERATDTTGPQIRLYEPATPHGIRVSFRNEIMTVRGLVTDMSGVGWLKINNQEALLEKDGRFLIDIPLIVGLNNMQIEATDKAGNRSTLSVSVKREAQPKIAATLSAEEKKAEMERKKRLAAEKERREKIEAELAEQKEMEARMARQKELEAEQAKQKAEEAERVRRKEIETKIARQKKQKEELARQKAAKAESARLEALEAKRIRQEKLETEQARKKAEEARLAKKKAEEAERARRKTLAAIKAKKEKLIAELAKAKTLEAELAKQSAAAMGPIDAGRPGTASQFYRKSFAVVVGINEYEKWSVLEFGIADAKAVKARLEEEGFDDITVILGHEATQRRILTALYDYLPKNVQRDDRVVFYFAGHGQTHELPNGGKEGYIIPVDAGVENYTSTGISMGQIRGLSSRIAAKHILYIMDSCYSGLGFSRGMITVSPGPGGYLRKISSLRVVQIITAGGKGEQVQEKEGHGLFTTYFLKALEGKGDLNKDNVVTGTELGAYLRPTVSNASNQAQTPLYGRLEGEGEFLFFIGKK
;
A
#
# COMPACT_ATOMS: atom_id res chain seq x y z
N MET A 1 30.18 -10.10 56.62
CA MET A 1 29.84 -9.39 57.88
C MET A 1 30.23 -7.93 57.71
N ILE A 2 29.38 -6.98 58.15
CA ILE A 2 29.75 -5.57 58.50
C ILE A 2 30.23 -4.69 57.31
N ASN A 3 29.85 -3.42 57.13
CA ASN A 3 28.65 -2.65 57.53
C ASN A 3 28.49 -1.42 56.60
N LEU A 4 27.33 -0.76 56.68
CA LEU A 4 27.07 0.56 56.08
C LEU A 4 28.05 1.66 56.54
N LYS A 5 28.38 2.60 55.63
CA LYS A 5 28.12 4.06 55.70
C LYS A 5 28.71 4.75 54.44
N VAL A 6 28.09 5.61 53.62
CA VAL A 6 26.93 6.55 53.63
C VAL A 6 27.43 8.00 53.38
N CYS A 7 26.70 8.78 52.54
CA CYS A 7 26.85 10.24 52.26
C CYS A 7 28.08 10.67 51.40
N ARG A 8 28.09 11.73 50.54
CA ARG A 8 27.15 12.80 50.07
C ARG A 8 27.80 13.46 48.80
N VAL A 9 27.16 14.22 47.88
CA VAL A 9 25.74 14.34 47.43
C VAL A 9 25.61 15.10 46.09
N CYS A 10 24.63 14.71 45.24
CA CYS A 10 23.82 15.48 44.24
C CYS A 10 23.59 14.65 42.94
N LEU A 11 22.39 14.59 42.33
CA LEU A 11 21.16 15.37 42.49
C LEU A 11 19.90 14.50 42.16
N VAL A 12 18.96 14.40 43.12
CA VAL A 12 17.46 14.30 42.99
C VAL A 12 16.87 13.51 41.77
N VAL A 13 16.31 12.27 41.90
CA VAL A 13 15.01 11.84 42.51
C VAL A 13 13.78 12.32 41.68
N VAL A 14 13.11 11.52 40.83
CA VAL A 14 12.15 10.39 41.07
C VAL A 14 10.97 10.84 41.99
N ILE A 15 9.69 10.78 41.60
CA ILE A 15 8.72 9.71 41.94
C ILE A 15 7.33 10.03 41.33
N ILE A 16 6.65 8.94 40.95
CA ILE A 16 5.26 8.67 40.55
C ILE A 16 4.16 9.43 41.35
N VAL A 17 3.01 9.74 40.73
CA VAL A 17 1.62 9.44 41.19
C VAL A 17 0.58 9.98 40.19
N SER A 18 -0.57 9.31 40.10
CA SER A 18 -1.70 9.57 39.19
C SER A 18 -2.60 10.76 39.60
N PHE A 19 -3.55 11.08 38.70
CA PHE A 19 -4.81 11.82 38.90
C PHE A 19 -4.89 13.33 38.57
N THR A 20 -6.04 13.68 37.96
CA THR A 20 -6.70 14.99 37.77
C THR A 20 -6.14 16.08 36.84
N ILE A 21 -6.92 16.33 35.79
CA ILE A 21 -7.43 17.63 35.29
C ILE A 21 -6.42 18.75 35.00
N GLY A 22 -6.24 18.99 33.70
CA GLY A 22 -6.49 20.31 33.10
C GLY A 22 -5.50 21.44 33.36
N PHE A 23 -4.45 21.51 32.52
CA PHE A 23 -4.01 22.80 31.97
C PHE A 23 -3.76 22.66 30.48
N GLY A 24 -4.25 23.63 29.70
CA GLY A 24 -4.15 23.60 28.24
C GLY A 24 -2.72 23.84 27.77
N VAL A 25 -2.22 22.91 26.95
CA VAL A 25 -1.16 23.22 25.98
C VAL A 25 -1.86 23.34 24.63
N PRO A 26 -1.92 24.53 24.00
CA PRO A 26 -2.49 24.64 22.67
C PRO A 26 -1.58 23.88 21.70
N TYR A 27 -2.12 22.87 21.01
CA TYR A 27 -1.43 22.26 19.87
C TYR A 27 -1.43 23.26 18.72
N ALA A 28 -0.45 24.16 18.77
CA ALA A 28 -0.23 25.18 17.78
C ALA A 28 0.07 24.55 16.42
N THR A 29 -0.43 25.19 15.37
CA THR A 29 -0.28 24.78 13.98
C THR A 29 1.18 24.73 13.54
N ALA A 30 1.68 23.53 13.27
CA ALA A 30 2.84 23.32 12.41
C ALA A 30 2.72 21.96 11.70
N THR A 31 2.06 21.90 10.53
CA THR A 31 2.16 20.69 9.69
C THR A 31 3.56 20.68 9.08
N SER A 32 4.51 20.03 9.75
CA SER A 32 5.85 19.87 9.23
C SER A 32 5.81 19.07 7.93
N ASN A 33 6.84 19.20 7.09
CA ASN A 33 6.95 18.34 5.92
C ASN A 33 7.05 16.85 6.31
N CYS A 34 7.48 16.54 7.54
CA CYS A 34 7.48 15.18 8.08
C CYS A 34 6.09 14.65 8.43
N ASP A 35 5.16 15.47 8.93
CA ASP A 35 3.78 15.05 9.16
C ASP A 35 3.07 14.77 7.83
N ARG A 36 3.31 15.62 6.82
CA ARG A 36 2.85 15.40 5.44
C ARG A 36 3.48 14.13 4.83
N ALA A 37 4.75 13.83 5.14
CA ALA A 37 5.40 12.59 4.73
C ALA A 37 4.80 11.35 5.39
N GLN A 38 4.39 11.43 6.66
CA GLN A 38 3.66 10.35 7.33
C GLN A 38 2.30 10.08 6.67
N HIS A 39 1.51 11.12 6.39
CA HIS A 39 0.24 10.95 5.66
C HIS A 39 0.44 10.31 4.27
N LEU A 40 1.47 10.71 3.52
CA LEU A 40 1.81 10.09 2.22
C LEU A 40 2.27 8.63 2.37
N PHE A 41 3.00 8.29 3.43
CA PHE A 41 3.43 6.93 3.72
C PHE A 41 2.25 6.02 4.08
N PHE A 42 1.34 6.46 4.93
CA PHE A 42 0.13 5.67 5.25
C PHE A 42 -0.80 5.57 4.03
N ALA A 43 -0.95 6.64 3.25
CA ALA A 43 -1.66 6.57 1.97
C ALA A 43 -1.01 5.54 1.03
N ALA A 44 0.33 5.49 0.96
CA ALA A 44 1.08 4.54 0.13
C ALA A 44 0.79 3.06 0.48
N GLN A 45 0.55 2.73 1.76
CA GLN A 45 0.21 1.38 2.19
C GLN A 45 -1.18 0.91 1.72
N ASN A 46 -2.11 1.85 1.48
CA ASN A 46 -3.48 1.53 1.06
C ASN A 46 -3.65 1.38 -0.46
N PHE A 47 -2.58 1.44 -1.26
CA PHE A 47 -2.67 1.20 -2.71
C PHE A 47 -2.47 -0.26 -3.08
N MET A 48 -3.47 -0.86 -3.73
CA MET A 48 -3.30 -2.14 -4.44
C MET A 48 -2.32 -2.07 -5.64
N HIS A 49 -2.06 -0.87 -6.16
CA HIS A 49 -1.14 -0.67 -7.28
C HIS A 49 0.25 -0.26 -6.79
N LYS A 50 1.22 -1.15 -6.96
CA LYS A 50 2.58 -1.02 -6.41
C LYS A 50 3.31 0.25 -6.91
N ASP A 51 3.12 0.65 -8.17
CA ASP A 51 3.69 1.89 -8.71
C ASP A 51 3.20 3.15 -8.00
N ARG A 52 1.91 3.18 -7.61
CA ARG A 52 1.33 4.31 -6.88
C ARG A 52 1.85 4.37 -5.44
N ALA A 53 2.04 3.22 -4.80
CA ALA A 53 2.72 3.14 -3.51
C ALA A 53 4.18 3.64 -3.62
N ALA A 54 4.93 3.17 -4.62
CA ALA A 54 6.31 3.58 -4.88
C ALA A 54 6.45 5.10 -5.09
N HIS A 55 5.56 5.70 -5.88
CA HIS A 55 5.52 7.15 -6.10
C HIS A 55 5.30 7.94 -4.80
N ASN A 56 4.42 7.45 -3.91
CA ASN A 56 4.15 8.11 -2.63
C ASN A 56 5.26 7.90 -1.59
N TYR A 57 5.95 6.76 -1.57
CA TYR A 57 7.18 6.60 -0.78
C TYR A 57 8.27 7.60 -1.23
N LEU A 58 8.47 7.76 -2.55
CA LEU A 58 9.43 8.73 -3.08
C LEU A 58 9.04 10.18 -2.74
N LYS A 59 7.75 10.53 -2.71
CA LYS A 59 7.29 11.84 -2.23
C LYS A 59 7.49 12.02 -0.73
N ALA A 60 7.20 11.00 0.09
CA ALA A 60 7.43 11.04 1.53
C ALA A 60 8.91 11.27 1.85
N ILE A 61 9.82 10.59 1.13
CA ILE A 61 11.28 10.81 1.22
C ILE A 61 11.67 12.25 0.90
N ARG A 62 11.11 12.84 -0.17
CA ARG A 62 11.41 14.23 -0.55
C ARG A 62 10.92 15.26 0.47
N LEU A 63 9.80 15.00 1.14
CA LEU A 63 9.28 15.87 2.19
C LEU A 63 10.02 15.68 3.52
N CYS A 64 10.44 14.47 3.85
CA CYS A 64 11.15 14.15 5.09
C CYS A 64 12.29 13.17 4.84
N PRO A 65 13.49 13.65 4.48
CA PRO A 65 14.63 12.80 4.15
C PRO A 65 15.12 11.90 5.30
N GLY A 66 14.79 12.23 6.55
CA GLY A 66 15.07 11.40 7.74
C GLY A 66 14.05 10.28 7.99
N PHE A 67 12.94 10.22 7.24
CA PHE A 67 11.90 9.22 7.48
C PHE A 67 12.30 7.85 6.93
N ILE A 68 12.84 7.00 7.82
CA ILE A 68 13.48 5.71 7.48
C ILE A 68 12.55 4.74 6.72
N ARG A 69 11.31 4.54 7.18
CA ARG A 69 10.42 3.47 6.67
C ARG A 69 10.13 3.55 5.16
N PRO A 70 9.83 4.72 4.56
CA PRO A 70 9.78 4.89 3.11
C PRO A 70 10.98 4.29 2.34
N TYR A 71 12.22 4.48 2.81
CA TYR A 71 13.42 3.95 2.16
C TYR A 71 13.45 2.41 2.17
N GLU A 72 13.04 1.78 3.27
CA GLU A 72 12.96 0.33 3.37
C GLU A 72 11.93 -0.26 2.39
N LEU A 73 10.77 0.39 2.25
CA LEU A 73 9.69 -0.10 1.39
C LEU A 73 10.00 0.12 -0.08
N ILE A 74 10.56 1.27 -0.47
CA ILE A 74 10.94 1.54 -1.85
C ILE A 74 12.16 0.70 -2.30
N GLY A 75 13.12 0.44 -1.40
CA GLY A 75 14.22 -0.50 -1.69
C GLY A 75 13.72 -1.91 -1.96
N ASN A 76 12.76 -2.40 -1.16
CA ASN A 76 12.13 -3.70 -1.37
C ASN A 76 11.23 -3.73 -2.63
N TYR A 77 10.66 -2.60 -3.05
CA TYR A 77 9.99 -2.47 -4.34
C TYR A 77 10.97 -2.68 -5.49
N TYR A 78 12.02 -1.84 -5.59
CA TYR A 78 13.02 -1.94 -6.65
C TYR A 78 13.70 -3.32 -6.71
N ARG A 79 13.94 -3.97 -5.56
CA ARG A 79 14.46 -5.33 -5.49
C ARG A 79 13.52 -6.37 -6.11
N LYS A 80 12.20 -6.23 -5.94
CA LYS A 80 11.22 -7.14 -6.53
C LYS A 80 11.08 -6.95 -8.04
N GLU A 81 11.22 -5.72 -8.51
CA GLU A 81 11.22 -5.37 -9.93
C GLU A 81 12.59 -5.60 -10.63
N GLY A 82 13.59 -6.17 -9.91
CA GLY A 82 14.91 -6.52 -10.45
C GLY A 82 15.94 -5.39 -10.52
N PHE A 83 15.59 -4.17 -10.11
CA PHE A 83 16.49 -3.00 -10.09
C PHE A 83 17.43 -3.03 -8.87
N ASN A 84 18.32 -4.02 -8.81
CA ASN A 84 19.18 -4.30 -7.66
C ASN A 84 20.04 -3.10 -7.22
N GLY A 85 20.59 -2.31 -8.16
CA GLY A 85 21.38 -1.11 -7.82
C GLY A 85 20.59 -0.07 -7.01
N LYS A 86 19.39 0.27 -7.48
CA LYS A 86 18.47 1.17 -6.75
C LYS A 86 18.02 0.56 -5.42
N ALA A 87 17.82 -0.75 -5.36
CA ALA A 87 17.48 -1.42 -4.10
C ALA A 87 18.58 -1.24 -3.05
N ILE A 88 19.86 -1.42 -3.44
CA ILE A 88 21.01 -1.17 -2.57
C ILE A 88 21.03 0.30 -2.13
N GLU A 89 20.93 1.26 -3.06
CA GLU A 89 20.91 2.71 -2.77
C GLU A 89 19.91 3.08 -1.66
N PHE A 90 18.62 2.71 -1.82
CA PHE A 90 17.59 3.03 -0.84
C PHE A 90 17.76 2.26 0.48
N PHE A 91 18.19 0.99 0.45
CA PHE A 91 18.43 0.23 1.67
C PHE A 91 19.64 0.74 2.45
N THR A 92 20.74 1.09 1.78
CA THR A 92 21.92 1.71 2.40
C THR A 92 21.52 3.03 3.05
N LYS A 93 20.69 3.85 2.39
CA LYS A 93 20.24 5.11 3.00
C LYS A 93 19.37 4.90 4.24
N ALA A 94 18.52 3.88 4.27
CA ALA A 94 17.79 3.50 5.49
C ALA A 94 18.73 3.01 6.62
N ALA A 95 19.82 2.32 6.28
CA ALA A 95 20.82 1.86 7.24
C ALA A 95 21.65 3.02 7.81
N GLU A 96 22.06 4.00 6.98
CA GLU A 96 22.72 5.24 7.40
C GLU A 96 21.86 6.05 8.38
N LEU A 97 20.55 6.12 8.13
CA LEU A 97 19.58 6.79 9.00
C LEU A 97 19.25 6.01 10.29
N GLY A 98 19.91 4.87 10.54
CA GLY A 98 19.76 4.12 11.79
C GLY A 98 18.60 3.11 11.82
N SER A 99 18.20 2.53 10.68
CA SER A 99 17.20 1.45 10.66
C SER A 99 17.57 0.30 11.60
N VAL A 100 16.65 -0.09 12.47
CA VAL A 100 16.76 -1.29 13.34
C VAL A 100 16.19 -2.56 12.68
N ASN A 101 15.88 -2.52 11.38
CA ASN A 101 15.23 -3.62 10.68
C ASN A 101 16.25 -4.70 10.24
N TYR A 102 16.45 -5.74 11.05
CA TYR A 102 17.35 -6.86 10.71
C TYR A 102 17.11 -7.46 9.30
N LYS A 103 15.85 -7.49 8.83
CA LYS A 103 15.51 -8.01 7.50
C LYS A 103 16.12 -7.16 6.38
N LEU A 104 16.25 -5.84 6.58
CA LEU A 104 16.90 -4.94 5.62
C LEU A 104 18.39 -5.26 5.49
N TYR A 105 19.08 -5.43 6.61
CA TYR A 105 20.51 -5.76 6.62
C TYR A 105 20.80 -7.11 5.94
N TYR A 106 19.96 -8.12 6.16
CA TYR A 106 20.03 -9.37 5.39
C TYR A 106 19.76 -9.17 3.88
N LEU A 107 18.81 -8.31 3.49
CA LEU A 107 18.54 -8.04 2.08
C LEU A 107 19.71 -7.31 1.40
N LEU A 108 20.35 -6.37 2.09
CA LEU A 108 21.61 -5.76 1.65
C LEU A 108 22.70 -6.83 1.49
N ALA A 109 22.94 -7.64 2.52
CA ALA A 109 23.94 -8.70 2.49
C ALA A 109 23.73 -9.67 1.31
N SER A 110 22.48 -10.08 1.07
CA SER A 110 22.13 -10.93 -0.07
C SER A 110 22.25 -10.25 -1.43
N LEU A 111 22.24 -8.92 -1.51
CA LEU A 111 22.44 -8.17 -2.75
C LEU A 111 23.93 -7.98 -3.03
N PHE A 112 24.72 -7.59 -2.03
CA PHE A 112 26.19 -7.49 -2.15
C PHE A 112 26.84 -8.85 -2.47
N TYR A 113 26.40 -9.93 -1.81
CA TYR A 113 26.88 -11.28 -2.12
C TYR A 113 26.62 -11.68 -3.58
N LYS A 114 25.46 -11.30 -4.14
CA LYS A 114 25.13 -11.56 -5.56
C LYS A 114 25.94 -10.70 -6.53
N ASN A 115 26.46 -9.56 -6.08
CA ASN A 115 27.34 -8.69 -6.85
C ASN A 115 28.82 -9.07 -6.70
N GLY A 116 29.17 -10.08 -5.89
CA GLY A 116 30.55 -10.49 -5.61
C GLY A 116 31.25 -9.69 -4.50
N ASP A 117 30.60 -8.69 -3.91
CA ASP A 117 31.14 -7.88 -2.81
C ASP A 117 30.94 -8.62 -1.47
N LEU A 118 31.85 -9.56 -1.20
CA LEU A 118 31.81 -10.40 0.01
C LEU A 118 32.01 -9.59 1.29
N ASP A 119 32.78 -8.50 1.23
CA ASP A 119 33.07 -7.62 2.36
C ASP A 119 31.83 -6.85 2.84
N MET A 120 31.12 -6.15 1.93
CA MET A 120 29.87 -5.50 2.27
C MET A 120 28.79 -6.53 2.63
N ALA A 121 28.79 -7.69 1.98
CA ALA A 121 27.88 -8.78 2.34
C ALA A 121 28.10 -9.22 3.80
N HIS A 122 29.34 -9.49 4.20
CA HIS A 122 29.68 -9.92 5.55
C HIS A 122 29.39 -8.84 6.60
N ARG A 123 29.75 -7.57 6.33
CA ARG A 123 29.45 -6.42 7.21
C ARG A 123 27.96 -6.29 7.51
N HIS A 124 27.11 -6.25 6.48
CA HIS A 124 25.67 -6.14 6.67
C HIS A 124 25.06 -7.41 7.27
N LEU A 125 25.61 -8.59 6.98
CA LEU A 125 25.11 -9.83 7.56
C LEU A 125 25.34 -9.91 9.07
N ASN A 126 26.53 -9.51 9.53
CA ASN A 126 26.82 -9.43 10.96
C ASN A 126 25.94 -8.38 11.65
N LYS A 127 25.62 -7.26 11.00
CA LYS A 127 24.63 -6.29 11.53
C LYS A 127 23.21 -6.85 11.59
N SER A 128 22.80 -7.71 10.66
CA SER A 128 21.54 -8.45 10.76
C SER A 128 21.54 -9.39 11.96
N LEU A 129 22.61 -10.17 12.15
CA LEU A 129 22.72 -11.18 13.21
C LEU A 129 22.93 -10.55 14.60
N SER A 130 23.54 -9.37 14.70
CA SER A 130 23.65 -8.64 15.97
C SER A 130 22.30 -8.10 16.46
N ILE A 131 21.34 -7.87 15.56
CA ILE A 131 19.96 -7.47 15.91
C ILE A 131 19.08 -8.70 16.14
N ARG A 132 19.28 -9.76 15.34
CA ARG A 132 18.55 -11.03 15.48
C ARG A 132 19.45 -12.23 15.12
N SER A 133 20.02 -12.86 16.15
CA SER A 133 21.00 -13.94 16.04
C SER A 133 20.43 -15.26 15.49
N ASP A 134 19.16 -15.54 15.74
CA ASP A 134 18.46 -16.78 15.32
C ASP A 134 17.93 -16.74 13.87
N TYR A 135 18.15 -15.67 13.11
CA TYR A 135 17.48 -15.49 11.82
C TYR A 135 17.96 -16.49 10.74
N PRO A 136 17.17 -17.50 10.34
CA PRO A 136 17.71 -18.68 9.63
C PRO A 136 18.26 -18.35 8.24
N LYS A 137 17.65 -17.37 7.55
CA LYS A 137 18.12 -16.94 6.22
C LYS A 137 19.45 -16.20 6.27
N ALA A 138 19.75 -15.51 7.37
CA ALA A 138 21.04 -14.87 7.57
C ALA A 138 22.11 -15.90 7.93
N LEU A 139 21.82 -16.85 8.84
CA LEU A 139 22.73 -17.96 9.17
C LEU A 139 23.08 -18.81 7.92
N ALA A 140 22.09 -19.14 7.09
CA ALA A 140 22.30 -19.87 5.85
C ALA A 140 23.08 -19.09 4.78
N LEU A 141 23.08 -17.75 4.82
CA LEU A 141 23.94 -16.92 3.98
C LEU A 141 25.35 -16.80 4.58
N LYS A 142 25.47 -16.78 5.91
CA LYS A 142 26.74 -16.66 6.62
C LYS A 142 27.64 -17.85 6.29
N ALA A 143 27.12 -19.06 6.42
CA ALA A 143 27.80 -20.29 6.02
C ALA A 143 28.16 -20.38 4.51
N LYS A 144 27.59 -19.53 3.65
CA LYS A 144 27.98 -19.43 2.23
C LYS A 144 29.06 -18.38 1.97
N ILE A 145 29.08 -17.31 2.77
CA ILE A 145 30.13 -16.30 2.71
C ILE A 145 31.40 -16.88 3.33
N GLU A 146 31.31 -17.50 4.52
CA GLU A 146 32.47 -18.06 5.23
C GLU A 146 33.24 -19.06 4.36
N ARG A 147 32.55 -19.96 3.63
CA ARG A 147 33.19 -20.89 2.66
C ARG A 147 33.76 -20.23 1.41
N ALA A 148 33.32 -19.02 1.08
CA ALA A 148 33.81 -18.26 -0.07
C ALA A 148 34.96 -17.31 0.30
N THR A 149 35.13 -17.04 1.61
CA THR A 149 36.21 -16.23 2.20
C THR A 149 37.18 -17.08 3.02
N ASP A 150 37.12 -18.40 2.89
CA ASP A 150 37.98 -19.31 3.64
C ASP A 150 39.42 -19.23 3.12
N THR A 151 40.33 -18.88 4.01
CA THR A 151 41.78 -18.80 3.75
C THR A 151 42.57 -19.75 4.66
N THR A 152 41.86 -20.61 5.42
CA THR A 152 42.47 -21.55 6.35
C THR A 152 42.54 -22.93 5.74
N GLY A 153 43.67 -23.62 5.93
CA GLY A 153 43.81 -25.01 5.48
C GLY A 153 43.11 -26.00 6.43
N PRO A 154 42.76 -27.21 5.95
CA PRO A 154 42.11 -28.24 6.78
C PRO A 154 42.86 -28.57 8.06
N GLN A 155 42.15 -28.75 9.18
CA GLN A 155 42.78 -29.24 10.41
C GLN A 155 42.98 -30.76 10.34
N ILE A 156 44.25 -31.20 10.40
CA ILE A 156 44.63 -32.63 10.41
C ILE A 156 44.87 -33.07 11.86
N ARG A 157 44.21 -34.15 12.29
CA ARG A 157 44.45 -34.81 13.58
C ARG A 157 44.76 -36.28 13.35
N LEU A 158 45.86 -36.76 13.95
CA LEU A 158 46.23 -38.18 13.92
C LEU A 158 45.74 -38.90 15.17
N TYR A 159 45.31 -40.14 14.96
CA TYR A 159 45.01 -41.11 16.02
C TYR A 159 46.15 -42.15 16.11
N GLU A 160 46.60 -42.66 14.97
CA GLU A 160 47.70 -43.61 14.86
C GLU A 160 48.66 -43.19 13.73
N PRO A 161 49.99 -43.18 13.95
CA PRO A 161 50.66 -43.37 15.23
C PRO A 161 50.31 -42.25 16.23
N ALA A 162 50.05 -42.62 17.48
CA ALA A 162 49.78 -41.66 18.55
C ALA A 162 51.09 -40.94 18.93
N THR A 163 51.28 -39.71 18.45
CA THR A 163 52.49 -38.92 18.71
C THR A 163 52.23 -37.76 19.66
N PRO A 164 52.53 -37.90 20.96
CA PRO A 164 52.81 -36.75 21.82
C PRO A 164 54.00 -35.97 21.25
N HIS A 165 54.01 -34.65 21.44
CA HIS A 165 55.06 -33.78 20.90
C HIS A 165 56.45 -34.25 21.38
N GLY A 166 57.31 -34.66 20.43
CA GLY A 166 58.71 -35.00 20.67
C GLY A 166 59.04 -36.47 20.99
N ILE A 167 58.07 -37.39 21.08
CA ILE A 167 58.34 -38.79 21.43
C ILE A 167 58.49 -39.68 20.19
N ARG A 168 59.59 -40.46 20.15
CA ARG A 168 59.91 -41.43 19.08
C ARG A 168 59.14 -42.72 19.33
N VAL A 169 58.28 -43.12 18.40
CA VAL A 169 57.63 -44.45 18.41
C VAL A 169 58.47 -45.42 17.58
N SER A 170 58.88 -46.55 18.19
CA SER A 170 59.69 -47.59 17.53
C SER A 170 58.82 -48.74 17.02
N PHE A 171 58.99 -49.11 15.75
CA PHE A 171 58.26 -50.19 15.09
C PHE A 171 59.21 -51.31 14.65
N ARG A 172 58.69 -52.54 14.61
CA ARG A 172 59.43 -53.72 14.10
C ARG A 172 58.86 -54.25 12.77
N ASN A 173 57.62 -53.89 12.45
CA ASN A 173 56.90 -54.32 11.26
C ASN A 173 57.33 -53.52 10.01
N GLU A 174 57.06 -54.08 8.83
CA GLU A 174 57.40 -53.50 7.53
C GLU A 174 56.36 -52.52 7.00
N ILE A 175 55.16 -52.54 7.57
CA ILE A 175 54.01 -51.71 7.21
C ILE A 175 53.40 -51.15 8.49
N MET A 176 52.94 -49.90 8.44
CA MET A 176 52.24 -49.22 9.52
C MET A 176 50.98 -48.54 8.96
N THR A 177 49.84 -48.83 9.58
CA THR A 177 48.58 -48.12 9.31
C THR A 177 48.60 -46.74 9.97
N VAL A 178 48.35 -45.71 9.18
CA VAL A 178 48.12 -44.34 9.64
C VAL A 178 46.62 -44.07 9.67
N ARG A 179 46.11 -43.58 10.79
CA ARG A 179 44.69 -43.26 11.00
C ARG A 179 44.53 -41.84 11.54
N GLY A 180 43.52 -41.14 11.06
CA GLY A 180 43.24 -39.78 11.51
C GLY A 180 41.88 -39.25 11.11
N LEU A 181 41.69 -37.97 11.41
CA LEU A 181 40.53 -37.15 11.07
C LEU A 181 41.04 -35.85 10.47
N VAL A 182 40.47 -35.45 9.32
CA VAL A 182 40.71 -34.14 8.72
C VAL A 182 39.39 -33.38 8.61
N THR A 183 39.33 -32.17 9.17
CA THR A 183 38.11 -31.35 9.25
C THR A 183 38.34 -29.95 8.72
N ASP A 184 37.37 -29.41 7.99
CA ASP A 184 37.44 -28.11 7.36
C ASP A 184 36.06 -27.45 7.20
N MET A 185 35.99 -26.11 7.17
CA MET A 185 34.73 -25.35 7.05
C MET A 185 34.17 -25.31 5.62
N SER A 186 35.05 -25.24 4.63
CA SER A 186 34.75 -25.35 3.19
C SER A 186 34.59 -26.81 2.75
N GLY A 187 35.19 -27.72 3.52
CA GLY A 187 35.16 -29.16 3.36
C GLY A 187 36.40 -29.65 2.62
N VAL A 188 36.89 -30.81 3.03
CA VAL A 188 38.14 -31.40 2.52
C VAL A 188 38.00 -31.77 1.04
N GLY A 189 39.03 -31.43 0.26
CA GLY A 189 39.19 -31.79 -1.15
C GLY A 189 39.92 -33.13 -1.30
N TRP A 190 41.16 -33.21 -0.80
CA TRP A 190 41.98 -34.43 -0.80
C TRP A 190 42.94 -34.48 0.40
N LEU A 191 43.42 -35.68 0.74
CA LEU A 191 44.48 -35.92 1.72
C LEU A 191 45.52 -36.90 1.14
N LYS A 192 46.81 -36.60 1.33
CA LYS A 192 47.94 -37.42 0.88
C LYS A 192 48.93 -37.66 2.01
N ILE A 193 49.58 -38.82 2.01
CA ILE A 193 50.72 -39.15 2.88
C ILE A 193 51.86 -39.63 1.98
N ASN A 194 53.02 -38.97 2.04
CA ASN A 194 54.18 -39.28 1.18
C ASN A 194 53.81 -39.42 -0.31
N ASN A 195 53.00 -38.47 -0.81
CA ASN A 195 52.43 -38.40 -2.16
C ASN A 195 51.41 -39.51 -2.53
N GLN A 196 51.10 -40.46 -1.64
CA GLN A 196 50.02 -41.43 -1.81
C GLN A 196 48.69 -40.86 -1.30
N GLU A 197 47.63 -40.92 -2.10
CA GLU A 197 46.31 -40.36 -1.75
C GLU A 197 45.50 -41.31 -0.86
N ALA A 198 44.85 -40.75 0.17
CA ALA A 198 44.07 -41.49 1.15
C ALA A 198 42.56 -41.34 0.89
N LEU A 199 41.83 -42.45 1.01
CA LEU A 199 40.37 -42.44 0.97
C LEU A 199 39.80 -41.77 2.23
N LEU A 200 38.86 -40.85 2.02
CA LEU A 200 38.19 -40.08 3.06
C LEU A 200 36.74 -40.54 3.25
N GLU A 201 36.37 -40.82 4.50
CA GLU A 201 34.97 -41.03 4.90
C GLU A 201 34.17 -39.72 4.88
N LYS A 202 32.84 -39.81 4.92
CA LYS A 202 31.93 -38.64 4.85
C LYS A 202 32.10 -37.64 5.99
N ASP A 203 32.70 -38.04 7.11
CA ASP A 203 33.00 -37.22 8.28
C ASP A 203 34.46 -36.76 8.36
N GLY A 204 35.29 -37.09 7.35
CA GLY A 204 36.69 -36.71 7.27
C GLY A 204 37.67 -37.70 7.90
N ARG A 205 37.22 -38.89 8.36
CA ARG A 205 38.13 -39.95 8.80
C ARG A 205 38.90 -40.57 7.63
N PHE A 206 40.15 -40.97 7.87
CA PHE A 206 40.98 -41.66 6.89
C PHE A 206 41.82 -42.79 7.51
N LEU A 207 42.17 -43.77 6.68
CA LEU A 207 43.05 -44.89 6.98
C LEU A 207 43.90 -45.20 5.75
N ILE A 208 45.22 -45.38 5.94
CA ILE A 208 46.15 -45.75 4.86
C ILE A 208 47.36 -46.49 5.41
N ASP A 209 47.83 -47.52 4.69
CA ASP A 209 49.00 -48.31 5.07
C ASP A 209 50.28 -47.79 4.38
N ILE A 210 51.32 -47.56 5.17
CA ILE A 210 52.60 -46.98 4.74
C ILE A 210 53.75 -47.96 5.01
N PRO A 211 54.57 -48.32 4.01
CA PRO A 211 55.75 -49.17 4.21
C PRO A 211 56.88 -48.41 4.93
N LEU A 212 57.63 -49.11 5.78
CA LEU A 212 58.71 -48.55 6.60
C LEU A 212 60.07 -49.20 6.30
N ILE A 213 61.07 -48.38 5.92
CA ILE A 213 62.47 -48.81 5.85
C ILE A 213 63.09 -48.88 7.24
N VAL A 214 64.06 -49.78 7.44
CA VAL A 214 64.85 -49.83 8.69
C VAL A 214 65.59 -48.51 8.87
N GLY A 215 65.47 -47.88 10.04
CA GLY A 215 65.94 -46.52 10.29
C GLY A 215 64.80 -45.52 10.47
N LEU A 216 65.07 -44.25 10.15
CA LEU A 216 64.10 -43.16 10.32
C LEU A 216 63.23 -43.02 9.06
N ASN A 217 61.91 -43.01 9.24
CA ASN A 217 60.92 -42.77 8.22
C ASN A 217 60.25 -41.43 8.52
N ASN A 218 60.32 -40.50 7.58
CA ASN A 218 59.59 -39.23 7.67
C ASN A 218 58.32 -39.34 6.83
N MET A 219 57.19 -38.98 7.42
CA MET A 219 55.89 -38.93 6.77
C MET A 219 55.43 -37.48 6.70
N GLN A 220 55.17 -37.01 5.49
CA GLN A 220 54.56 -35.71 5.21
C GLN A 220 53.10 -35.95 4.83
N ILE A 221 52.20 -35.45 5.66
CA ILE A 221 50.75 -35.56 5.49
C ILE A 221 50.25 -34.21 5.01
N GLU A 222 49.67 -34.17 3.82
CA GLU A 222 49.14 -32.96 3.22
C GLU A 222 47.64 -33.09 3.01
N ALA A 223 46.89 -32.03 3.35
CA ALA A 223 45.48 -31.94 3.04
C ALA A 223 45.20 -30.60 2.34
N THR A 224 44.27 -30.62 1.38
CA THR A 224 43.73 -29.41 0.76
C THR A 224 42.21 -29.39 0.94
N ASP A 225 41.63 -28.22 1.20
CA ASP A 225 40.18 -28.03 1.19
C ASP A 225 39.62 -27.96 -0.25
N LYS A 226 38.37 -27.53 -0.40
CA LYS A 226 37.75 -27.26 -1.71
C LYS A 226 38.02 -25.85 -2.27
N ALA A 227 38.61 -24.95 -1.49
CA ALA A 227 38.97 -23.59 -1.90
C ALA A 227 40.42 -23.49 -2.42
N GLY A 228 41.27 -24.49 -2.14
CA GLY A 228 42.68 -24.56 -2.50
C GLY A 228 43.65 -24.32 -1.34
N ASN A 229 43.15 -24.08 -0.11
CA ASN A 229 43.99 -23.87 1.07
C ASN A 229 44.61 -25.19 1.53
N ARG A 230 45.89 -25.16 1.89
CA ARG A 230 46.67 -26.35 2.24
C ARG A 230 47.10 -26.37 3.71
N SER A 231 47.16 -27.58 4.26
CA SER A 231 47.77 -27.89 5.55
C SER A 231 48.77 -29.02 5.40
N THR A 232 49.87 -28.94 6.14
CA THR A 232 50.92 -29.97 6.16
C THR A 232 51.24 -30.34 7.61
N LEU A 233 51.31 -31.64 7.89
CA LEU A 233 51.73 -32.21 9.16
C LEU A 233 52.85 -33.22 8.92
N SER A 234 53.98 -33.05 9.60
CA SER A 234 55.14 -33.95 9.48
C SER A 234 55.29 -34.83 10.72
N VAL A 235 55.47 -36.14 10.52
CA VAL A 235 55.64 -37.13 11.59
C VAL A 235 56.81 -38.05 11.27
N SER A 236 57.69 -38.29 12.25
CA SER A 236 58.84 -39.19 12.10
C SER A 236 58.68 -40.45 12.94
N VAL A 237 58.90 -41.61 12.31
CA VAL A 237 58.77 -42.94 12.92
C VAL A 237 60.04 -43.75 12.68
N LYS A 238 60.56 -44.45 13.70
CA LYS A 238 61.78 -45.27 13.55
C LYS A 238 61.45 -46.75 13.49
N ARG A 239 61.93 -47.45 12.47
CA ARG A 239 61.88 -48.92 12.40
C ARG A 239 63.22 -49.52 12.83
N GLU A 240 63.19 -50.56 13.64
CA GLU A 240 64.39 -51.27 14.11
C GLU A 240 64.73 -52.50 13.25
N ALA A 241 66.03 -52.81 13.14
CA ALA A 241 66.51 -54.00 12.44
C ALA A 241 66.36 -55.24 13.33
N GLN A 242 65.95 -56.38 12.75
CA GLN A 242 65.98 -57.67 13.46
C GLN A 242 67.35 -58.34 13.25
N PRO A 243 68.00 -58.88 14.31
CA PRO A 243 69.34 -59.46 14.20
C PRO A 243 69.32 -60.83 13.52
N LYS A 244 70.35 -61.11 12.69
CA LYS A 244 70.63 -62.43 12.12
C LYS A 244 71.97 -62.94 12.64
N ILE A 245 72.01 -64.20 13.08
CA ILE A 245 73.21 -64.90 13.55
C ILE A 245 73.88 -65.58 12.34
N ALA A 246 75.20 -65.55 12.26
CA ALA A 246 75.98 -66.21 11.23
C ALA A 246 77.06 -67.12 11.85
N ALA A 247 77.24 -68.32 11.29
CA ALA A 247 78.27 -69.28 11.66
C ALA A 247 79.21 -69.55 10.47
N THR A 248 80.48 -69.78 10.76
CA THR A 248 81.58 -69.86 9.77
C THR A 248 81.77 -71.29 9.24
N LEU A 249 82.13 -71.42 7.97
CA LEU A 249 82.07 -72.69 7.22
C LEU A 249 83.44 -73.19 6.72
N SER A 250 83.48 -74.48 6.37
CA SER A 250 84.66 -75.35 6.27
C SER A 250 85.21 -75.52 4.84
N ALA A 251 86.16 -76.46 4.64
CA ALA A 251 86.93 -76.59 3.40
C ALA A 251 86.14 -77.22 2.22
N GLU A 252 85.21 -78.14 2.46
CA GLU A 252 84.32 -78.64 1.38
C GLU A 252 83.40 -77.53 0.87
N GLU A 253 83.01 -76.64 1.77
CA GLU A 253 82.13 -75.52 1.47
C GLU A 253 82.84 -74.46 0.64
N LYS A 254 84.17 -74.39 0.59
CA LYS A 254 84.91 -73.57 -0.40
C LYS A 254 84.77 -74.08 -1.84
N LYS A 255 84.63 -75.40 -2.04
CA LYS A 255 84.37 -75.99 -3.37
C LYS A 255 82.92 -75.74 -3.79
N ALA A 256 81.97 -75.93 -2.87
CA ALA A 256 80.58 -75.52 -3.06
C ALA A 256 80.45 -73.99 -3.27
N GLU A 257 81.25 -73.17 -2.58
CA GLU A 257 81.31 -71.71 -2.73
C GLU A 257 81.85 -71.31 -4.11
N MET A 258 82.81 -72.06 -4.68
CA MET A 258 83.30 -71.81 -6.04
C MET A 258 82.24 -72.10 -7.10
N GLU A 259 81.50 -73.22 -7.00
CA GLU A 259 80.36 -73.48 -7.89
C GLU A 259 79.22 -72.49 -7.65
N ARG A 260 78.94 -72.15 -6.39
CA ARG A 260 77.95 -71.14 -6.00
C ARG A 260 78.33 -69.77 -6.54
N LYS A 261 79.62 -69.39 -6.56
CA LYS A 261 80.11 -68.15 -7.21
C LYS A 261 79.94 -68.19 -8.72
N LYS A 262 80.17 -69.33 -9.40
CA LYS A 262 79.85 -69.48 -10.83
C LYS A 262 78.34 -69.37 -11.11
N ARG A 263 77.50 -69.99 -10.29
CA ARG A 263 76.03 -69.86 -10.39
C ARG A 263 75.57 -68.43 -10.10
N LEU A 264 76.09 -67.77 -9.07
CA LEU A 264 75.82 -66.36 -8.76
C LEU A 264 76.32 -65.40 -9.84
N ALA A 265 77.42 -65.70 -10.54
CA ALA A 265 77.88 -64.90 -11.66
C ALA A 265 76.92 -65.01 -12.86
N ALA A 266 76.48 -66.23 -13.21
CA ALA A 266 75.49 -66.45 -14.26
C ALA A 266 74.10 -65.90 -13.90
N GLU A 267 73.70 -66.01 -12.63
CA GLU A 267 72.46 -65.43 -12.10
C GLU A 267 72.52 -63.90 -12.08
N LYS A 268 73.68 -63.31 -11.75
CA LYS A 268 73.92 -61.87 -11.84
C LYS A 268 73.81 -61.37 -13.28
N GLU A 269 74.45 -62.04 -14.24
CA GLU A 269 74.35 -61.66 -15.66
C GLU A 269 72.89 -61.77 -16.17
N ARG A 270 72.18 -62.84 -15.79
CA ARG A 270 70.75 -63.01 -16.12
C ARG A 270 69.88 -61.93 -15.47
N ARG A 271 70.20 -61.52 -14.24
CA ARG A 271 69.50 -60.47 -13.52
C ARG A 271 69.78 -59.09 -14.12
N GLU A 272 71.02 -58.80 -14.52
CA GLU A 272 71.39 -57.57 -15.22
C GLU A 272 70.66 -57.44 -16.57
N LYS A 273 70.46 -58.55 -17.30
CA LYS A 273 69.61 -58.59 -18.51
C LYS A 273 68.14 -58.30 -18.22
N ILE A 274 67.54 -58.97 -17.21
CA ILE A 274 66.14 -58.73 -16.80
C ILE A 274 65.94 -57.29 -16.28
N GLU A 275 66.93 -56.73 -15.59
CA GLU A 275 66.89 -55.37 -15.06
C GLU A 275 67.01 -54.32 -16.17
N ALA A 276 67.77 -54.61 -17.24
CA ALA A 276 67.80 -53.80 -18.47
C ALA A 276 66.47 -53.87 -19.24
N GLU A 277 65.91 -55.06 -19.48
CA GLU A 277 64.59 -55.23 -20.12
C GLU A 277 63.48 -54.51 -19.33
N LEU A 278 63.49 -54.61 -18.00
CA LEU A 278 62.55 -53.91 -17.13
C LEU A 278 62.75 -52.39 -17.13
N ALA A 279 63.98 -51.91 -17.32
CA ALA A 279 64.25 -50.48 -17.48
C ALA A 279 63.70 -49.93 -18.80
N GLU A 280 63.92 -50.64 -19.92
CA GLU A 280 63.33 -50.29 -21.22
C GLU A 280 61.79 -50.33 -21.17
N GLN A 281 61.21 -51.33 -20.51
CA GLN A 281 59.75 -51.46 -20.36
C GLN A 281 59.17 -50.29 -19.55
N LYS A 282 59.81 -49.89 -18.45
CA LYS A 282 59.44 -48.71 -17.66
C LYS A 282 59.60 -47.41 -18.45
N GLU A 283 60.63 -47.29 -19.29
CA GLU A 283 60.78 -46.11 -20.13
C GLU A 283 59.68 -46.04 -21.21
N MET A 284 59.30 -47.19 -21.78
CA MET A 284 58.18 -47.29 -22.72
C MET A 284 56.84 -46.93 -22.08
N GLU A 285 56.57 -47.41 -20.86
CA GLU A 285 55.39 -47.02 -20.08
C GLU A 285 55.39 -45.51 -19.75
N ALA A 286 56.54 -44.95 -19.34
CA ALA A 286 56.67 -43.52 -19.07
C ALA A 286 56.46 -42.66 -20.34
N ARG A 287 56.93 -43.13 -21.51
CA ARG A 287 56.65 -42.49 -22.81
C ARG A 287 55.16 -42.55 -23.14
N MET A 288 54.49 -43.70 -22.95
CA MET A 288 53.04 -43.84 -23.15
C MET A 288 52.21 -42.98 -22.17
N ALA A 289 52.65 -42.82 -20.92
CA ALA A 289 52.00 -41.95 -19.95
C ALA A 289 52.08 -40.47 -20.39
N ARG A 290 53.27 -39.99 -20.77
CA ARG A 290 53.47 -38.63 -21.30
C ARG A 290 52.67 -38.37 -22.58
N GLN A 291 52.57 -39.37 -23.47
CA GLN A 291 51.73 -39.30 -24.67
C GLN A 291 50.25 -39.06 -24.30
N LYS A 292 49.70 -39.83 -23.34
CA LYS A 292 48.32 -39.69 -22.86
C LYS A 292 48.07 -38.36 -22.16
N GLU A 293 49.03 -37.85 -21.38
CA GLU A 293 48.94 -36.51 -20.78
C GLU A 293 48.87 -35.42 -21.85
N LEU A 294 49.73 -35.50 -22.89
CA LEU A 294 49.73 -34.56 -24.00
C LEU A 294 48.41 -34.59 -24.79
N GLU A 295 47.85 -35.78 -25.04
CA GLU A 295 46.56 -35.96 -25.70
C GLU A 295 45.40 -35.41 -24.85
N ALA A 296 45.44 -35.59 -23.53
CA ALA A 296 44.46 -35.02 -22.60
C ALA A 296 44.54 -33.47 -22.53
N GLU A 297 45.75 -32.92 -22.52
CA GLU A 297 46.01 -31.47 -22.57
C GLU A 297 45.46 -30.87 -23.88
N GLN A 298 45.73 -31.50 -25.04
CA GLN A 298 45.19 -31.08 -26.33
C GLN A 298 43.67 -31.20 -26.40
N ALA A 299 43.07 -32.25 -25.82
CA ALA A 299 41.63 -32.40 -25.74
C ALA A 299 40.98 -31.30 -24.88
N LYS A 300 41.61 -30.94 -23.75
CA LYS A 300 41.19 -29.85 -22.88
C LYS A 300 41.25 -28.48 -23.58
N GLN A 301 42.34 -28.18 -24.29
CA GLN A 301 42.48 -26.93 -25.07
C GLN A 301 41.42 -26.83 -26.17
N LYS A 302 41.14 -27.92 -26.89
CA LYS A 302 40.06 -27.98 -27.89
C LYS A 302 38.67 -27.76 -27.27
N ALA A 303 38.44 -28.28 -26.06
CA ALA A 303 37.18 -28.08 -25.34
C ALA A 303 36.99 -26.62 -24.88
N GLU A 304 38.04 -25.98 -24.33
CA GLU A 304 38.00 -24.56 -23.95
C GLU A 304 37.78 -23.65 -25.17
N GLU A 305 38.42 -23.94 -26.31
CA GLU A 305 38.19 -23.19 -27.54
C GLU A 305 36.76 -23.36 -28.06
N ALA A 306 36.21 -24.58 -28.04
CA ALA A 306 34.82 -24.84 -28.40
C ALA A 306 33.83 -24.10 -27.48
N GLU A 307 34.09 -24.02 -26.18
CA GLU A 307 33.28 -23.23 -25.25
C GLU A 307 33.40 -21.72 -25.54
N ARG A 308 34.61 -21.23 -25.80
CA ARG A 308 34.87 -19.82 -26.17
C ARG A 308 34.09 -19.39 -27.41
N VAL A 309 34.01 -20.25 -28.43
CA VAL A 309 33.19 -20.01 -29.63
C VAL A 309 31.70 -19.98 -29.28
N ARG A 310 31.20 -20.97 -28.53
CA ARG A 310 29.79 -21.02 -28.08
C ARG A 310 29.39 -19.78 -27.26
N ARG A 311 30.26 -19.28 -26.37
CA ARG A 311 30.02 -18.06 -25.59
C ARG A 311 29.85 -16.84 -26.50
N LYS A 312 30.74 -16.64 -27.48
CA LYS A 312 30.63 -15.55 -28.46
C LYS A 312 29.34 -15.61 -29.28
N GLU A 313 28.92 -16.81 -29.70
CA GLU A 313 27.62 -16.97 -30.38
C GLU A 313 26.43 -16.59 -29.52
N ILE A 314 26.41 -17.03 -28.25
CA ILE A 314 25.34 -16.72 -27.29
C ILE A 314 25.28 -15.22 -27.04
N GLU A 315 26.42 -14.57 -26.82
CA GLU A 315 26.53 -13.12 -26.63
C GLU A 315 26.01 -12.35 -27.86
N THR A 316 26.38 -12.79 -29.07
CA THR A 316 25.89 -12.21 -30.33
C THR A 316 24.37 -12.39 -30.51
N LYS A 317 23.82 -13.57 -30.13
CA LYS A 317 22.38 -13.84 -30.13
C LYS A 317 21.64 -12.94 -29.12
N ILE A 318 22.19 -12.74 -27.92
CA ILE A 318 21.64 -11.83 -26.89
C ILE A 318 21.67 -10.38 -27.38
N ALA A 319 22.77 -9.91 -27.97
CA ALA A 319 22.88 -8.57 -28.53
C ALA A 319 21.85 -8.31 -29.64
N ARG A 320 21.65 -9.29 -30.55
CA ARG A 320 20.63 -9.23 -31.60
C ARG A 320 19.21 -9.16 -31.03
N GLN A 321 18.88 -10.00 -30.04
CA GLN A 321 17.57 -9.96 -29.37
C GLN A 321 17.34 -8.65 -28.62
N LYS A 322 18.37 -8.09 -27.97
CA LYS A 322 18.30 -6.79 -27.29
C LYS A 322 17.96 -5.67 -28.28
N LYS A 323 18.69 -5.61 -29.40
CA LYS A 323 18.43 -4.62 -30.48
C LYS A 323 17.00 -4.75 -31.04
N GLN A 324 16.53 -5.97 -31.31
CA GLN A 324 15.15 -6.20 -31.76
C GLN A 324 14.09 -5.77 -30.73
N LYS A 325 14.32 -6.00 -29.43
CA LYS A 325 13.40 -5.54 -28.36
C LYS A 325 13.38 -4.02 -28.25
N GLU A 326 14.53 -3.36 -28.36
CA GLU A 326 14.64 -1.89 -28.34
C GLU A 326 13.94 -1.27 -29.55
N GLU A 327 14.09 -1.85 -30.74
CA GLU A 327 13.41 -1.40 -31.96
C GLU A 327 11.88 -1.57 -31.87
N LEU A 328 11.41 -2.74 -31.41
CA LEU A 328 9.98 -2.97 -31.16
C LEU A 328 9.40 -2.02 -30.11
N ALA A 329 10.18 -1.67 -29.08
CA ALA A 329 9.77 -0.69 -28.08
C ALA A 329 9.64 0.72 -28.69
N ARG A 330 10.58 1.14 -29.55
CA ARG A 330 10.50 2.42 -30.28
C ARG A 330 9.29 2.48 -31.21
N GLN A 331 9.02 1.41 -31.97
CA GLN A 331 7.84 1.33 -32.85
C GLN A 331 6.53 1.41 -32.06
N LYS A 332 6.43 0.74 -30.90
CA LYS A 332 5.27 0.83 -30.02
C LYS A 332 5.09 2.21 -29.41
N ALA A 333 6.17 2.88 -29.03
CA ALA A 333 6.14 4.25 -28.51
C ALA A 333 5.64 5.24 -29.58
N ALA A 334 6.20 5.20 -30.79
CA ALA A 334 5.79 6.05 -31.91
C ALA A 334 4.30 5.85 -32.28
N LYS A 335 3.82 4.60 -32.30
CA LYS A 335 2.40 4.31 -32.57
C LYS A 335 1.47 4.81 -31.45
N ALA A 336 1.89 4.73 -30.19
CA ALA A 336 1.14 5.28 -29.07
C ALA A 336 1.10 6.82 -29.08
N GLU A 337 2.17 7.46 -29.57
CA GLU A 337 2.24 8.91 -29.74
C GLU A 337 1.35 9.40 -30.89
N SER A 338 1.35 8.76 -32.07
CA SER A 338 0.44 9.14 -33.17
C SER A 338 -1.03 8.98 -32.75
N ALA A 339 -1.40 7.86 -32.14
CA ALA A 339 -2.77 7.64 -31.63
C ALA A 339 -3.18 8.68 -30.56
N ARG A 340 -2.23 9.18 -29.77
CA ARG A 340 -2.48 10.26 -28.80
C ARG A 340 -2.71 11.60 -29.49
N LEU A 341 -1.97 11.92 -30.55
CA LEU A 341 -2.14 13.14 -31.33
C LEU A 341 -3.49 13.14 -32.07
N GLU A 342 -3.84 12.05 -32.75
CA GLU A 342 -5.15 11.85 -33.40
C GLU A 342 -6.31 12.04 -32.41
N ALA A 343 -6.22 11.44 -31.22
CA ALA A 343 -7.23 11.59 -30.17
C ALA A 343 -7.33 13.03 -29.60
N LEU A 344 -6.26 13.83 -29.70
CA LEU A 344 -6.22 15.22 -29.25
C LEU A 344 -6.79 16.16 -30.32
N GLU A 345 -6.51 15.89 -31.60
CA GLU A 345 -7.13 16.57 -32.73
C GLU A 345 -8.64 16.30 -32.83
N ALA A 346 -9.08 15.05 -32.65
CA ALA A 346 -10.50 14.70 -32.61
C ALA A 346 -11.25 15.43 -31.47
N LYS A 347 -10.58 15.68 -30.33
CA LYS A 347 -11.13 16.51 -29.24
C LYS A 347 -11.22 17.98 -29.63
N ARG A 348 -10.20 18.55 -30.27
CA ARG A 348 -10.21 19.93 -30.78
C ARG A 348 -11.39 20.16 -31.73
N ILE A 349 -11.55 19.29 -32.74
CA ILE A 349 -12.63 19.38 -33.72
C ILE A 349 -14.01 19.25 -33.04
N ARG A 350 -14.14 18.38 -32.02
CA ARG A 350 -15.39 18.25 -31.25
C ARG A 350 -15.72 19.50 -30.44
N GLN A 351 -14.71 20.14 -29.86
CA GLN A 351 -14.88 21.37 -29.08
C GLN A 351 -15.29 22.55 -29.99
N GLU A 352 -14.59 22.74 -31.11
CA GLU A 352 -14.90 23.78 -32.10
C GLU A 352 -16.32 23.66 -32.66
N LYS A 353 -16.78 22.43 -32.95
CA LYS A 353 -18.19 22.15 -33.33
C LYS A 353 -19.18 22.54 -32.23
N LEU A 354 -18.88 22.23 -30.97
CA LEU A 354 -19.74 22.57 -29.83
C LEU A 354 -19.82 24.09 -29.61
N GLU A 355 -18.70 24.80 -29.71
CA GLU A 355 -18.62 26.26 -29.60
C GLU A 355 -19.41 26.93 -30.74
N THR A 356 -19.29 26.41 -31.96
CA THR A 356 -20.07 26.87 -33.13
C THR A 356 -21.58 26.66 -32.93
N GLU A 357 -21.99 25.49 -32.41
CA GLU A 357 -23.41 25.20 -32.13
C GLU A 357 -23.97 26.11 -31.01
N GLN A 358 -23.19 26.37 -29.97
CA GLN A 358 -23.56 27.28 -28.88
C GLN A 358 -23.68 28.74 -29.39
N ALA A 359 -22.76 29.19 -30.25
CA ALA A 359 -22.83 30.51 -30.86
C ALA A 359 -24.10 30.66 -31.72
N ARG A 360 -24.44 29.65 -32.52
CA ARG A 360 -25.67 29.61 -33.31
C ARG A 360 -26.92 29.70 -32.42
N LYS A 361 -27.00 28.91 -31.34
CA LYS A 361 -28.14 28.93 -30.40
C LYS A 361 -28.32 30.30 -29.74
N LYS A 362 -27.23 30.92 -29.28
CA LYS A 362 -27.27 32.29 -28.71
C LYS A 362 -27.75 33.34 -29.72
N ALA A 363 -27.33 33.24 -30.98
CA ALA A 363 -27.79 34.14 -32.05
C ALA A 363 -29.29 33.99 -32.35
N GLU A 364 -29.80 32.75 -32.33
CA GLU A 364 -31.22 32.44 -32.52
C GLU A 364 -32.08 32.95 -31.35
N GLU A 365 -31.64 32.74 -30.10
CA GLU A 365 -32.26 33.29 -28.90
C GLU A 365 -32.30 34.83 -28.92
N ALA A 366 -31.20 35.49 -29.28
CA ALA A 366 -31.13 36.94 -29.39
C ALA A 366 -32.09 37.48 -30.46
N ARG A 367 -32.20 36.81 -31.61
CA ARG A 367 -33.16 37.16 -32.68
C ARG A 367 -34.61 37.01 -32.21
N LEU A 368 -34.93 35.95 -31.47
CA LEU A 368 -36.27 35.74 -30.92
C LEU A 368 -36.61 36.77 -29.83
N ALA A 369 -35.64 37.11 -28.97
CA ALA A 369 -35.79 38.15 -27.95
C ALA A 369 -36.06 39.52 -28.57
N LYS A 370 -35.31 39.90 -29.64
CA LYS A 370 -35.54 41.15 -30.37
C LYS A 370 -36.96 41.22 -30.95
N LYS A 371 -37.41 40.16 -31.62
CA LYS A 371 -38.78 40.09 -32.19
C LYS A 371 -39.86 40.25 -31.09
N LYS A 372 -39.69 39.58 -29.94
CA LYS A 372 -40.61 39.72 -28.79
C LYS A 372 -40.60 41.14 -28.22
N ALA A 373 -39.45 41.83 -28.19
CA ALA A 373 -39.36 43.21 -27.75
C ALA A 373 -40.09 44.17 -28.71
N GLU A 374 -39.93 44.01 -30.02
CA GLU A 374 -40.65 44.79 -31.05
C GLU A 374 -42.18 44.57 -30.97
N GLU A 375 -42.62 43.33 -30.77
CA GLU A 375 -44.04 42.99 -30.57
C GLU A 375 -44.59 43.61 -29.26
N ALA A 376 -43.83 43.54 -28.16
CA ALA A 376 -44.20 44.15 -26.89
C ALA A 376 -44.24 45.68 -26.95
N GLU A 377 -43.35 46.32 -27.70
CA GLU A 377 -43.38 47.76 -27.92
C GLU A 377 -44.60 48.16 -28.76
N ARG A 378 -44.91 47.40 -29.83
CA ARG A 378 -46.11 47.62 -30.65
C ARG A 378 -47.40 47.46 -29.82
N ALA A 379 -47.43 46.50 -28.89
CA ALA A 379 -48.52 46.35 -27.94
C ALA A 379 -48.61 47.54 -26.97
N ARG A 380 -47.49 47.97 -26.37
CA ARG A 380 -47.43 49.17 -25.50
C ARG A 380 -47.93 50.43 -26.21
N ARG A 381 -47.53 50.66 -27.47
CA ARG A 381 -48.01 51.81 -28.27
C ARG A 381 -49.54 51.78 -28.47
N LYS A 382 -50.12 50.60 -28.75
CA LYS A 382 -51.59 50.43 -28.83
C LYS A 382 -52.27 50.71 -27.50
N THR A 383 -51.75 50.16 -26.39
CA THR A 383 -52.30 50.38 -25.05
C THR A 383 -52.21 51.85 -24.64
N LEU A 384 -51.11 52.53 -24.96
CA LEU A 384 -50.92 53.95 -24.67
C LEU A 384 -51.90 54.83 -25.46
N ALA A 385 -52.15 54.52 -26.74
CA ALA A 385 -53.18 55.19 -27.54
C ALA A 385 -54.59 54.98 -26.95
N ALA A 386 -54.92 53.75 -26.51
CA ALA A 386 -56.19 53.45 -25.85
C ALA A 386 -56.34 54.17 -24.50
N ILE A 387 -55.26 54.26 -23.70
CA ILE A 387 -55.22 55.04 -22.45
C ILE A 387 -55.40 56.53 -22.74
N LYS A 388 -54.78 57.07 -23.80
CA LYS A 388 -54.95 58.49 -24.19
C LYS A 388 -56.39 58.80 -24.57
N ALA A 389 -57.00 57.98 -25.43
CA ALA A 389 -58.41 58.12 -25.79
C ALA A 389 -59.35 57.96 -24.58
N LYS A 390 -59.05 57.02 -23.66
CA LYS A 390 -59.81 56.85 -22.42
C LYS A 390 -59.61 58.03 -21.46
N LYS A 391 -58.42 58.64 -21.40
CA LYS A 391 -58.13 59.87 -20.63
C LYS A 391 -58.89 61.07 -21.19
N GLU A 392 -58.97 61.22 -22.52
CA GLU A 392 -59.74 62.29 -23.16
C GLU A 392 -61.25 62.14 -22.86
N LYS A 393 -61.78 60.91 -22.89
CA LYS A 393 -63.14 60.62 -22.39
C LYS A 393 -63.29 60.92 -20.90
N LEU A 394 -62.34 60.48 -20.06
CA LEU A 394 -62.40 60.72 -18.62
C LEU A 394 -62.34 62.21 -18.27
N ILE A 395 -61.61 63.03 -19.04
CA ILE A 395 -61.58 64.50 -18.86
C ILE A 395 -62.94 65.11 -19.19
N ALA A 396 -63.61 64.63 -20.25
CA ALA A 396 -64.97 65.06 -20.58
C ALA A 396 -66.01 64.59 -19.55
N GLU A 397 -65.84 63.41 -18.95
CA GLU A 397 -66.66 62.92 -17.84
C GLU A 397 -66.35 63.68 -16.53
N LEU A 398 -65.09 64.03 -16.26
CA LEU A 398 -64.67 64.73 -15.05
C LEU A 398 -65.08 66.21 -15.08
N ALA A 399 -65.24 66.81 -16.26
CA ALA A 399 -65.92 68.10 -16.42
C ALA A 399 -67.42 68.03 -16.02
N LYS A 400 -68.09 66.90 -16.25
CA LYS A 400 -69.45 66.62 -15.76
C LYS A 400 -69.46 66.21 -14.27
N ALA A 401 -68.41 65.57 -13.79
CA ALA A 401 -68.26 65.23 -12.37
C ALA A 401 -68.04 66.47 -11.51
N LYS A 402 -67.28 67.48 -11.99
CA LYS A 402 -67.10 68.76 -11.29
C LYS A 402 -68.39 69.56 -11.08
N THR A 403 -69.40 69.36 -11.93
CA THR A 403 -70.74 69.93 -11.72
C THR A 403 -71.58 69.11 -10.73
N LEU A 404 -71.15 67.89 -10.38
CA LEU A 404 -71.76 66.99 -9.39
C LEU A 404 -71.03 67.01 -8.02
N GLU A 405 -69.72 67.32 -8.01
CA GLU A 405 -68.88 67.45 -6.80
C GLU A 405 -69.32 68.60 -5.88
N ALA A 406 -70.15 69.53 -6.38
CA ALA A 406 -70.81 70.55 -5.56
C ALA A 406 -71.94 69.99 -4.67
N GLU A 407 -72.54 68.84 -5.02
CA GLU A 407 -73.66 68.24 -4.27
C GLU A 407 -73.25 67.05 -3.39
N LEU A 408 -72.22 66.29 -3.77
CA LEU A 408 -71.81 65.06 -3.06
C LEU A 408 -70.73 65.24 -1.96
N ALA A 409 -70.55 66.46 -1.45
CA ALA A 409 -69.73 66.72 -0.25
C ALA A 409 -70.45 66.39 1.08
N LYS A 410 -71.48 65.53 1.04
CA LYS A 410 -72.11 64.90 2.22
C LYS A 410 -71.93 63.38 2.14
N GLN A 411 -71.54 62.81 3.28
CA GLN A 411 -71.38 61.36 3.57
C GLN A 411 -70.05 60.69 3.17
N SER A 412 -69.19 60.58 4.18
CA SER A 412 -68.51 59.35 4.63
C SER A 412 -67.57 58.60 3.68
N ALA A 413 -66.31 58.46 4.13
CA ALA A 413 -65.27 57.68 3.45
C ALA A 413 -65.36 56.16 3.72
N ALA A 414 -64.83 55.35 2.78
CA ALA A 414 -64.24 54.04 3.08
C ALA A 414 -63.19 53.59 2.04
N ALA A 415 -62.04 53.18 2.58
CA ALA A 415 -60.90 52.43 2.05
C ALA A 415 -60.97 51.68 0.69
N MET A 416 -59.87 51.69 -0.08
CA MET A 416 -58.86 50.59 -0.10
C MET A 416 -57.71 50.85 -1.10
N GLY A 417 -56.47 50.57 -0.65
CA GLY A 417 -55.24 50.69 -1.46
C GLY A 417 -54.82 49.38 -2.17
N PRO A 418 -53.72 49.40 -2.95
CA PRO A 418 -53.34 48.31 -3.86
C PRO A 418 -52.65 47.11 -3.17
N ILE A 419 -52.64 45.97 -3.86
CA ILE A 419 -52.04 44.71 -3.38
C ILE A 419 -50.51 44.70 -3.51
N ASP A 420 -49.89 44.12 -2.48
CA ASP A 420 -48.46 44.14 -2.13
C ASP A 420 -47.60 43.11 -2.89
N ALA A 421 -46.30 43.40 -2.99
CA ALA A 421 -45.27 42.57 -3.60
C ALA A 421 -44.24 42.11 -2.54
N GLY A 422 -44.67 41.26 -1.60
CA GLY A 422 -43.85 40.95 -0.42
C GLY A 422 -44.18 39.66 0.36
N ARG A 423 -44.79 38.63 -0.25
CA ARG A 423 -45.06 37.36 0.45
C ARG A 423 -44.00 36.27 0.17
N PRO A 424 -43.46 35.60 1.20
CA PRO A 424 -42.69 34.37 1.01
C PRO A 424 -43.60 33.28 0.43
N GLY A 425 -43.06 32.44 -0.44
CA GLY A 425 -43.81 31.35 -1.03
C GLY A 425 -43.95 30.19 -0.05
N THR A 426 -45.17 29.69 0.15
CA THR A 426 -45.44 28.57 1.07
C THR A 426 -45.12 27.22 0.41
N ALA A 427 -44.92 26.17 1.22
CA ALA A 427 -44.64 24.82 0.71
C ALA A 427 -45.67 24.33 -0.33
N SER A 428 -46.94 24.65 -0.12
CA SER A 428 -48.07 24.36 -1.01
C SER A 428 -48.02 25.06 -2.38
N GLN A 429 -47.15 26.06 -2.56
CA GLN A 429 -46.91 26.72 -3.85
C GLN A 429 -45.92 25.92 -4.73
N PHE A 430 -45.07 25.10 -4.11
CA PHE A 430 -43.98 24.38 -4.79
C PHE A 430 -44.15 22.87 -4.81
N TYR A 431 -44.91 22.31 -3.87
CA TYR A 431 -45.15 20.88 -3.73
C TYR A 431 -46.63 20.59 -3.56
N ARG A 432 -47.05 19.43 -4.09
CA ARG A 432 -48.39 18.89 -3.89
C ARG A 432 -48.52 18.23 -2.51
N LYS A 433 -47.55 17.39 -2.13
CA LYS A 433 -47.39 16.80 -0.79
C LYS A 433 -45.93 16.70 -0.38
N SER A 434 -45.71 16.57 0.92
CA SER A 434 -44.42 16.53 1.60
C SER A 434 -44.37 15.31 2.50
N PHE A 435 -43.56 14.32 2.16
CA PHE A 435 -43.43 13.06 2.88
C PHE A 435 -42.11 13.00 3.65
N ALA A 436 -42.10 12.33 4.80
CA ALA A 436 -40.88 12.01 5.52
C ALA A 436 -40.88 10.59 6.07
N VAL A 437 -39.70 9.98 6.11
CA VAL A 437 -39.42 8.77 6.88
C VAL A 437 -38.30 9.10 7.85
N VAL A 438 -38.56 8.99 9.15
CA VAL A 438 -37.69 9.46 10.23
C VAL A 438 -37.35 8.29 11.14
N VAL A 439 -36.08 7.91 11.18
CA VAL A 439 -35.57 6.74 11.90
C VAL A 439 -34.61 7.18 13.00
N GLY A 440 -34.77 6.64 14.20
CA GLY A 440 -33.90 6.94 15.35
C GLY A 440 -33.69 5.73 16.24
N ILE A 441 -32.44 5.36 16.50
CA ILE A 441 -32.09 4.13 17.21
C ILE A 441 -31.04 4.41 18.30
N ASN A 442 -31.40 4.11 19.55
CA ASN A 442 -30.51 4.18 20.71
C ASN A 442 -29.94 2.78 21.02
N GLU A 443 -30.81 1.87 21.39
CA GLU A 443 -30.49 0.50 21.78
C GLU A 443 -30.48 -0.42 20.56
N TYR A 444 -29.43 -1.23 20.43
CA TYR A 444 -29.24 -2.21 19.36
C TYR A 444 -29.13 -3.61 19.94
N GLU A 445 -29.57 -4.63 19.20
CA GLU A 445 -29.44 -6.02 19.66
C GLU A 445 -27.98 -6.48 19.81
N LYS A 446 -27.09 -5.93 18.96
CA LYS A 446 -25.72 -6.44 18.74
C LYS A 446 -24.64 -5.35 18.69
N TRP A 447 -25.03 -4.08 18.61
CA TRP A 447 -24.12 -2.92 18.54
C TRP A 447 -24.13 -2.15 19.86
N SER A 448 -23.17 -1.24 20.05
CA SER A 448 -23.15 -0.38 21.25
C SER A 448 -24.37 0.55 21.29
N VAL A 449 -24.86 0.84 22.49
CA VAL A 449 -25.95 1.81 22.69
C VAL A 449 -25.49 3.22 22.28
N LEU A 450 -26.42 4.02 21.76
CA LEU A 450 -26.31 5.46 21.48
C LEU A 450 -27.29 6.24 22.37
N GLU A 451 -26.94 7.45 22.79
CA GLU A 451 -27.72 8.18 23.80
C GLU A 451 -28.92 8.95 23.20
N PHE A 452 -28.76 9.57 22.02
CA PHE A 452 -29.74 10.56 21.52
C PHE A 452 -30.48 10.25 20.21
N GLY A 453 -30.19 9.16 19.50
CA GLY A 453 -30.81 8.87 18.18
C GLY A 453 -32.35 8.89 18.15
N ILE A 454 -33.02 8.44 19.23
CA ILE A 454 -34.48 8.51 19.39
C ILE A 454 -34.96 9.95 19.70
N ALA A 455 -34.19 10.72 20.48
CA ALA A 455 -34.50 12.13 20.78
C ALA A 455 -34.36 12.99 19.51
N ASP A 456 -33.30 12.77 18.76
CA ASP A 456 -33.01 13.41 17.47
C ASP A 456 -34.14 13.17 16.45
N ALA A 457 -34.53 11.91 16.25
CA ALA A 457 -35.66 11.56 15.37
C ALA A 457 -36.98 12.23 15.81
N LYS A 458 -37.25 12.35 17.11
CA LYS A 458 -38.45 13.04 17.61
C LYS A 458 -38.41 14.55 17.34
N ALA A 459 -37.26 15.20 17.58
CA ALA A 459 -37.09 16.64 17.34
C ALA A 459 -37.16 16.97 15.84
N VAL A 460 -36.53 16.16 14.98
CA VAL A 460 -36.64 16.30 13.52
C VAL A 460 -38.07 16.08 13.04
N LYS A 461 -38.79 15.08 13.57
CA LYS A 461 -40.21 14.86 13.26
C LYS A 461 -41.05 16.10 13.61
N ALA A 462 -40.91 16.63 14.83
CA ALA A 462 -41.65 17.83 15.25
C ALA A 462 -41.35 19.03 14.33
N ARG A 463 -40.07 19.23 13.99
CA ARG A 463 -39.70 20.33 13.08
C ARG A 463 -40.25 20.16 11.66
N LEU A 464 -40.33 18.93 11.14
CA LEU A 464 -40.92 18.66 9.83
C LEU A 464 -42.45 18.91 9.84
N GLU A 465 -43.15 18.70 10.96
CA GLU A 465 -44.57 19.08 11.09
C GLU A 465 -44.77 20.60 11.04
N GLU A 466 -43.90 21.37 11.70
CA GLU A 466 -43.88 22.84 11.63
C GLU A 466 -43.64 23.33 10.18
N GLU A 467 -42.69 22.71 9.47
CA GLU A 467 -42.40 22.93 8.04
C GLU A 467 -43.51 22.45 7.09
N GLY A 468 -44.62 21.92 7.62
CA GLY A 468 -45.78 21.48 6.87
C GLY A 468 -45.54 20.20 6.06
N PHE A 469 -44.93 19.19 6.66
CA PHE A 469 -44.93 17.84 6.09
C PHE A 469 -46.29 17.15 6.34
N ASP A 470 -46.87 16.58 5.28
CA ASP A 470 -48.22 16.00 5.26
C ASP A 470 -48.28 14.58 5.84
N ASP A 471 -47.18 13.83 5.70
CA ASP A 471 -47.09 12.40 6.03
C ASP A 471 -45.69 12.09 6.54
N ILE A 472 -45.58 11.74 7.83
CA ILE A 472 -44.31 11.44 8.48
C ILE A 472 -44.37 10.04 9.11
N THR A 473 -43.74 9.07 8.46
CA THR A 473 -43.53 7.73 9.01
C THR A 473 -42.36 7.75 9.98
N VAL A 474 -42.62 7.45 11.26
CA VAL A 474 -41.58 7.38 12.31
C VAL A 474 -41.27 5.92 12.66
N ILE A 475 -39.99 5.60 12.84
CA ILE A 475 -39.52 4.25 13.19
C ILE A 475 -38.44 4.37 14.27
N LEU A 476 -38.72 3.89 15.50
CA LEU A 476 -37.86 4.13 16.67
C LEU A 476 -37.37 2.85 17.34
N GLY A 477 -36.12 2.85 17.80
CA GLY A 477 -35.54 1.79 18.63
C GLY A 477 -35.71 0.38 18.02
N HIS A 478 -36.29 -0.54 18.80
CA HIS A 478 -36.54 -1.93 18.38
C HIS A 478 -37.43 -2.09 17.14
N GLU A 479 -38.20 -1.06 16.76
CA GLU A 479 -38.99 -1.10 15.53
C GLU A 479 -38.13 -0.93 14.26
N ALA A 480 -36.94 -0.36 14.38
CA ALA A 480 -36.04 0.04 13.30
C ALA A 480 -35.25 -1.14 12.69
N THR A 481 -35.97 -2.23 12.43
CA THR A 481 -35.47 -3.42 11.73
C THR A 481 -35.18 -3.13 10.26
N GLN A 482 -34.23 -3.87 9.66
CA GLN A 482 -33.88 -3.76 8.24
C GLN A 482 -35.14 -3.85 7.37
N ARG A 483 -36.02 -4.81 7.69
CA ARG A 483 -37.28 -5.05 6.99
C ARG A 483 -38.26 -3.87 7.09
N ARG A 484 -38.47 -3.26 8.27
CA ARG A 484 -39.43 -2.14 8.41
C ARG A 484 -38.92 -0.88 7.72
N ILE A 485 -37.63 -0.57 7.83
CA ILE A 485 -37.01 0.55 7.10
C ILE A 485 -37.13 0.33 5.59
N LEU A 486 -36.78 -0.86 5.09
CA LEU A 486 -36.92 -1.19 3.67
C LEU A 486 -38.38 -1.19 3.20
N THR A 487 -39.36 -1.59 4.01
CA THR A 487 -40.79 -1.53 3.64
C THR A 487 -41.26 -0.08 3.50
N ALA A 488 -40.91 0.82 4.44
CA ALA A 488 -41.21 2.24 4.31
C ALA A 488 -40.57 2.84 3.03
N LEU A 489 -39.35 2.43 2.73
CA LEU A 489 -38.57 2.93 1.61
C LEU A 489 -38.99 2.38 0.24
N TYR A 490 -39.07 1.05 0.07
CA TYR A 490 -39.33 0.36 -1.20
C TYR A 490 -40.81 0.12 -1.50
N ASP A 491 -41.66 -0.02 -0.49
CA ASP A 491 -43.09 -0.29 -0.68
C ASP A 491 -43.96 0.95 -0.46
N TYR A 492 -43.76 1.68 0.64
CA TYR A 492 -44.66 2.77 1.00
C TYR A 492 -44.43 4.01 0.12
N LEU A 493 -43.20 4.54 0.07
CA LEU A 493 -42.95 5.77 -0.70
C LEU A 493 -43.27 5.62 -2.20
N PRO A 494 -42.86 4.56 -2.92
CA PRO A 494 -43.17 4.42 -4.35
C PRO A 494 -44.66 4.27 -4.69
N LYS A 495 -45.50 3.82 -3.74
CA LYS A 495 -46.95 3.69 -3.92
C LYS A 495 -47.71 5.00 -3.66
N ASN A 496 -47.22 5.86 -2.76
CA ASN A 496 -47.94 7.03 -2.28
C ASN A 496 -47.42 8.38 -2.83
N VAL A 497 -46.13 8.45 -3.17
CA VAL A 497 -45.45 9.66 -3.65
C VAL A 497 -45.60 9.83 -5.16
N GLN A 498 -45.85 11.06 -5.61
CA GLN A 498 -45.97 11.43 -7.03
C GLN A 498 -44.97 12.52 -7.44
N ARG A 499 -45.01 12.89 -8.72
CA ARG A 499 -43.99 13.72 -9.39
C ARG A 499 -43.73 15.07 -8.74
N ASP A 500 -44.75 15.75 -8.21
CA ASP A 500 -44.63 17.11 -7.65
C ASP A 500 -44.52 17.13 -6.12
N ASP A 501 -44.19 16.00 -5.51
CA ASP A 501 -43.99 15.88 -4.05
C ASP A 501 -42.51 16.05 -3.66
N ARG A 502 -42.26 16.28 -2.36
CA ARG A 502 -40.92 16.17 -1.73
C ARG A 502 -40.85 15.02 -0.73
N VAL A 503 -39.67 14.43 -0.58
CA VAL A 503 -39.39 13.34 0.37
C VAL A 503 -38.14 13.66 1.20
N VAL A 504 -38.24 13.59 2.53
CA VAL A 504 -37.08 13.52 3.43
C VAL A 504 -36.93 12.09 3.95
N PHE A 505 -35.72 11.54 3.89
CA PHE A 505 -35.36 10.39 4.72
C PHE A 505 -34.31 10.83 5.72
N TYR A 506 -34.63 10.74 7.01
CA TYR A 506 -33.74 11.06 8.10
C TYR A 506 -33.42 9.79 8.89
N PHE A 507 -32.15 9.55 9.18
CA PHE A 507 -31.69 8.42 9.98
C PHE A 507 -30.65 8.88 11.01
N ALA A 508 -30.92 8.64 12.30
CA ALA A 508 -29.99 8.78 13.40
C ALA A 508 -29.66 7.41 14.01
N GLY A 509 -28.38 7.05 14.02
CA GLY A 509 -27.95 5.73 14.49
C GLY A 509 -26.49 5.40 14.15
N HIS A 510 -26.18 4.11 14.08
CA HIS A 510 -24.87 3.62 13.67
C HIS A 510 -24.73 3.63 12.15
N GLY A 511 -23.52 3.98 11.71
CA GLY A 511 -23.09 3.89 10.32
C GLY A 511 -21.77 3.15 10.23
N GLN A 512 -21.64 2.26 9.25
CA GLN A 512 -20.40 1.54 8.97
C GLN A 512 -19.94 1.83 7.54
N THR A 513 -18.63 1.77 7.29
CA THR A 513 -18.09 1.78 5.92
C THR A 513 -17.24 0.56 5.64
N HIS A 514 -17.63 -0.18 4.60
CA HIS A 514 -16.84 -1.27 4.05
C HIS A 514 -15.86 -0.75 2.98
N GLU A 515 -14.61 -1.19 3.00
CA GLU A 515 -13.65 -0.90 1.93
C GLU A 515 -13.69 -2.05 0.89
N LEU A 516 -14.00 -1.73 -0.36
CA LEU A 516 -14.25 -2.73 -1.40
C LEU A 516 -12.94 -3.21 -2.05
N PRO A 517 -12.87 -4.45 -2.58
CA PRO A 517 -11.68 -4.99 -3.26
C PRO A 517 -11.24 -4.25 -4.53
N ASN A 518 -11.95 -3.20 -4.97
CA ASN A 518 -11.56 -2.29 -6.06
C ASN A 518 -10.96 -0.96 -5.55
N GLY A 519 -10.81 -0.78 -4.23
CA GLY A 519 -10.39 0.47 -3.59
C GLY A 519 -11.50 1.54 -3.51
N GLY A 520 -12.71 1.19 -3.94
CA GLY A 520 -13.92 1.92 -3.61
C GLY A 520 -14.35 1.66 -2.17
N LYS A 521 -15.48 2.25 -1.79
CA LYS A 521 -16.07 2.09 -0.47
C LYS A 521 -17.58 2.08 -0.57
N GLU A 522 -18.22 1.46 0.40
CA GLU A 522 -19.66 1.45 0.53
C GLU A 522 -20.07 1.71 1.98
N GLY A 523 -20.91 2.72 2.19
CA GLY A 523 -21.51 3.01 3.49
C GLY A 523 -22.76 2.16 3.73
N TYR A 524 -23.03 1.83 4.98
CA TYR A 524 -24.19 1.05 5.43
C TYR A 524 -24.82 1.72 6.65
N ILE A 525 -26.08 2.15 6.56
CA ILE A 525 -26.87 2.42 7.78
C ILE A 525 -27.09 1.08 8.48
N ILE A 526 -27.07 1.10 9.81
CA ILE A 526 -27.20 -0.09 10.65
C ILE A 526 -28.60 -0.10 11.28
N PRO A 527 -29.51 -0.98 10.84
CA PRO A 527 -30.76 -1.27 11.53
C PRO A 527 -30.55 -1.95 12.89
N VAL A 528 -31.58 -1.97 13.73
CA VAL A 528 -31.51 -2.48 15.12
C VAL A 528 -31.17 -3.97 15.22
N ASP A 529 -31.57 -4.75 14.21
CA ASP A 529 -31.42 -6.22 14.09
C ASP A 529 -30.10 -6.65 13.41
N ALA A 530 -29.33 -5.70 12.88
CA ALA A 530 -28.11 -5.98 12.12
C ALA A 530 -26.95 -6.48 13.01
N GLY A 531 -26.22 -7.50 12.54
CA GLY A 531 -25.05 -8.04 13.27
C GLY A 531 -23.74 -7.34 12.95
N VAL A 532 -22.81 -7.36 13.91
CA VAL A 532 -21.52 -6.66 13.84
C VAL A 532 -20.57 -7.28 12.80
N GLU A 533 -20.62 -8.60 12.60
CA GLU A 533 -19.77 -9.30 11.63
C GLU A 533 -20.41 -9.42 10.23
N ASN A 534 -21.75 -9.41 10.15
CA ASN A 534 -22.52 -9.64 8.91
C ASN A 534 -23.36 -8.44 8.45
N TYR A 535 -23.04 -7.22 8.92
CA TYR A 535 -23.72 -5.97 8.54
C TYR A 535 -23.75 -5.69 7.04
N THR A 536 -22.88 -6.30 6.25
CA THR A 536 -22.91 -6.20 4.79
C THR A 536 -24.15 -6.86 4.18
N SER A 537 -24.79 -7.79 4.90
CA SER A 537 -26.04 -8.46 4.51
C SER A 537 -27.26 -7.99 5.31
N THR A 538 -27.09 -7.62 6.58
CA THR A 538 -28.19 -7.19 7.48
C THR A 538 -28.31 -5.67 7.62
N GLY A 539 -27.31 -4.90 7.21
CA GLY A 539 -27.37 -3.44 7.09
C GLY A 539 -28.09 -3.01 5.81
N ILE A 540 -28.25 -1.69 5.62
CA ILE A 540 -28.80 -1.16 4.36
C ILE A 540 -27.72 -0.29 3.70
N SER A 541 -27.25 -0.72 2.53
CA SER A 541 -26.16 -0.06 1.83
C SER A 541 -26.60 1.26 1.19
N MET A 542 -25.67 2.23 1.10
CA MET A 542 -25.89 3.47 0.36
C MET A 542 -26.09 3.22 -1.15
N GLY A 543 -25.67 2.07 -1.67
CA GLY A 543 -26.03 1.58 -3.00
C GLY A 543 -27.52 1.26 -3.11
N GLN A 544 -28.09 0.56 -2.11
CA GLN A 544 -29.54 0.29 -2.04
C GLN A 544 -30.36 1.58 -1.87
N ILE A 545 -29.89 2.53 -1.06
CA ILE A 545 -30.56 3.84 -0.86
C ILE A 545 -30.52 4.68 -2.15
N ARG A 546 -29.39 4.70 -2.87
CA ARG A 546 -29.28 5.37 -4.17
C ARG A 546 -30.16 4.70 -5.24
N GLY A 547 -30.15 3.36 -5.30
CA GLY A 547 -30.97 2.59 -6.24
C GLY A 547 -32.46 2.84 -6.02
N LEU A 548 -32.89 2.94 -4.76
CA LEU A 548 -34.24 3.31 -4.39
C LEU A 548 -34.68 4.67 -4.93
N SER A 549 -33.80 5.67 -4.94
CA SER A 549 -34.18 7.04 -5.33
C SER A 549 -34.80 7.10 -6.74
N SER A 550 -34.38 6.19 -7.63
CA SER A 550 -34.96 6.04 -8.98
C SER A 550 -36.40 5.50 -9.02
N ARG A 551 -36.87 4.86 -7.94
CA ARG A 551 -38.22 4.27 -7.80
C ARG A 551 -39.22 5.24 -7.15
N ILE A 552 -38.75 6.26 -6.46
CA ILE A 552 -39.58 7.26 -5.79
C ILE A 552 -39.83 8.41 -6.77
N ALA A 553 -41.10 8.66 -7.12
CA ALA A 553 -41.48 9.61 -8.16
C ALA A 553 -41.22 11.09 -7.81
N ALA A 554 -40.99 11.42 -6.53
CA ALA A 554 -40.83 12.79 -6.02
C ALA A 554 -39.93 13.68 -6.87
N LYS A 555 -40.26 14.98 -6.86
CA LYS A 555 -39.44 16.02 -7.48
C LYS A 555 -38.13 16.17 -6.73
N HIS A 556 -38.19 16.30 -5.41
CA HIS A 556 -36.99 16.45 -4.58
C HIS A 556 -36.96 15.38 -3.49
N ILE A 557 -35.82 14.70 -3.39
CA ILE A 557 -35.53 13.71 -2.35
C ILE A 557 -34.29 14.19 -1.60
N LEU A 558 -34.37 14.28 -0.27
CA LEU A 558 -33.24 14.63 0.58
C LEU A 558 -32.99 13.52 1.61
N TYR A 559 -31.79 12.93 1.53
CA TYR A 559 -31.28 11.97 2.49
C TYR A 559 -30.43 12.68 3.54
N ILE A 560 -30.78 12.52 4.81
CA ILE A 560 -30.09 13.10 5.96
C ILE A 560 -29.64 11.95 6.86
N MET A 561 -28.33 11.81 7.04
CA MET A 561 -27.73 10.67 7.73
C MET A 561 -26.91 11.15 8.93
N ASP A 562 -27.51 11.15 10.12
CA ASP A 562 -26.82 11.37 11.38
C ASP A 562 -26.13 10.07 11.83
N SER A 563 -25.05 9.75 11.11
CA SER A 563 -24.19 8.57 11.30
C SER A 563 -22.86 8.73 10.57
N CYS A 564 -21.87 7.94 10.96
CA CYS A 564 -20.49 8.01 10.45
C CYS A 564 -20.36 7.37 9.05
N TYR A 565 -19.97 8.12 8.01
CA TYR A 565 -19.73 7.55 6.66
C TYR A 565 -18.47 8.04 5.96
N SER A 566 -17.60 7.09 5.62
CA SER A 566 -16.34 7.35 4.93
C SER A 566 -16.37 7.11 3.42
N GLY A 567 -17.53 6.72 2.87
CA GLY A 567 -17.64 5.97 1.62
C GLY A 567 -18.55 6.56 0.54
N LEU A 568 -19.08 7.77 0.70
CA LEU A 568 -19.84 8.41 -0.37
C LEU A 568 -18.90 8.85 -1.50
N GLY A 569 -18.79 7.97 -2.50
CA GLY A 569 -18.26 8.31 -3.82
C GLY A 569 -19.17 9.32 -4.51
N PHE A 570 -19.05 10.60 -4.13
CA PHE A 570 -19.67 11.70 -4.87
C PHE A 570 -19.09 11.71 -6.29
N SER A 571 -19.96 11.52 -7.28
CA SER A 571 -19.61 11.73 -8.68
C SER A 571 -19.00 13.13 -8.82
N ARG A 572 -17.87 13.24 -9.53
CA ARG A 572 -17.12 14.50 -9.71
C ARG A 572 -17.87 15.49 -10.60
N GLY A 573 -18.94 16.06 -10.05
CA GLY A 573 -19.82 17.05 -10.64
C GLY A 573 -20.27 18.05 -9.58
N MET A 574 -19.30 18.64 -8.85
CA MET A 574 -19.58 19.83 -8.04
C MET A 574 -19.94 20.99 -8.96
N ILE A 575 -21.23 21.15 -9.25
CA ILE A 575 -21.76 22.39 -9.80
C ILE A 575 -22.04 23.33 -8.62
N THR A 576 -21.04 24.13 -8.27
CA THR A 576 -21.25 25.33 -7.43
C THR A 576 -22.02 26.35 -8.28
N VAL A 577 -23.34 26.39 -8.12
CA VAL A 577 -24.19 27.44 -8.70
C VAL A 577 -24.36 28.53 -7.64
N SER A 578 -23.85 29.73 -7.91
CA SER A 578 -24.11 30.89 -7.05
C SER A 578 -25.58 31.30 -7.15
N PRO A 579 -26.27 31.64 -6.05
CA PRO A 579 -27.64 32.15 -6.09
C PRO A 579 -27.73 33.43 -6.94
N GLY A 580 -28.72 33.49 -7.83
CA GLY A 580 -29.00 34.65 -8.67
C GLY A 580 -30.42 35.20 -8.42
N PRO A 581 -30.70 36.50 -8.61
CA PRO A 581 -31.95 37.11 -8.14
C PRO A 581 -33.21 36.62 -8.87
N GLY A 582 -34.32 36.49 -8.13
CA GLY A 582 -35.71 36.56 -8.60
C GLY A 582 -36.27 35.42 -9.47
N GLY A 583 -35.46 34.80 -10.33
CA GLY A 583 -35.86 33.69 -11.22
C GLY A 583 -35.29 32.32 -10.82
N TYR A 584 -34.26 32.31 -9.97
CA TYR A 584 -33.48 31.13 -9.63
C TYR A 584 -34.31 30.05 -8.91
N LEU A 585 -34.98 30.40 -7.80
CA LEU A 585 -35.87 29.50 -7.06
C LEU A 585 -36.91 28.83 -7.97
N ARG A 586 -37.55 29.59 -8.88
CA ARG A 586 -38.56 29.04 -9.82
C ARG A 586 -37.96 28.02 -10.78
N LYS A 587 -36.72 28.20 -11.23
CA LYS A 587 -36.03 27.24 -12.10
C LYS A 587 -35.67 25.98 -11.31
N ILE A 588 -34.93 26.09 -10.21
CA ILE A 588 -34.43 24.93 -9.45
C ILE A 588 -35.55 24.12 -8.80
N SER A 589 -36.67 24.76 -8.40
CA SER A 589 -37.84 24.09 -7.82
C SER A 589 -38.72 23.33 -8.83
N SER A 590 -38.42 23.46 -10.13
CA SER A 590 -39.10 22.74 -11.21
C SER A 590 -38.32 21.50 -11.69
N LEU A 591 -37.05 21.39 -11.31
CA LEU A 591 -36.15 20.33 -11.75
C LEU A 591 -36.07 19.23 -10.68
N ARG A 592 -36.06 17.96 -11.10
CA ARG A 592 -35.87 16.86 -10.16
C ARG A 592 -34.46 16.91 -9.54
N VAL A 593 -34.35 16.54 -8.25
CA VAL A 593 -33.07 16.35 -7.56
C VAL A 593 -33.16 15.24 -6.51
N VAL A 594 -32.04 14.55 -6.32
CA VAL A 594 -31.78 13.70 -5.17
C VAL A 594 -30.52 14.22 -4.48
N GLN A 595 -30.65 14.71 -3.25
CA GLN A 595 -29.56 15.24 -2.43
C GLN A 595 -29.28 14.34 -1.22
N ILE A 596 -28.04 14.41 -0.73
CA ILE A 596 -27.63 13.76 0.51
C ILE A 596 -26.78 14.69 1.36
N ILE A 597 -26.98 14.61 2.68
CA ILE A 597 -26.15 15.23 3.72
C ILE A 597 -25.83 14.13 4.76
N THR A 598 -24.55 13.95 5.09
CA THR A 598 -24.11 13.06 6.17
C THR A 598 -23.45 13.86 7.28
N ALA A 599 -23.55 13.36 8.51
CA ALA A 599 -23.06 14.04 9.69
C ALA A 599 -21.53 14.00 9.85
N GLY A 600 -20.85 12.97 9.35
CA GLY A 600 -19.38 12.85 9.41
C GLY A 600 -18.75 12.11 8.22
N GLY A 601 -17.43 12.22 8.11
CA GLY A 601 -16.54 11.67 7.08
C GLY A 601 -15.78 10.40 7.50
N LYS A 602 -14.48 10.27 7.12
CA LYS A 602 -13.73 9.01 7.36
C LYS A 602 -13.30 8.83 8.81
N GLY A 603 -13.95 7.88 9.50
CA GLY A 603 -13.57 7.45 10.84
C GLY A 603 -13.82 8.51 11.91
N GLU A 604 -14.57 9.54 11.55
CA GLU A 604 -15.08 10.58 12.44
C GLU A 604 -16.27 9.99 13.21
N GLN A 605 -16.20 10.01 14.54
CA GLN A 605 -17.34 9.67 15.39
C GLN A 605 -18.22 10.91 15.55
N VAL A 606 -19.54 10.73 15.47
CA VAL A 606 -20.52 11.80 15.74
C VAL A 606 -20.42 12.20 17.21
N GLN A 607 -20.43 13.50 17.49
CA GLN A 607 -20.44 14.05 18.85
C GLN A 607 -21.86 14.47 19.26
N GLU A 608 -22.04 14.74 20.55
CA GLU A 608 -23.35 15.04 21.16
C GLU A 608 -23.35 16.44 21.79
N LYS A 609 -24.50 17.11 21.79
CA LYS A 609 -24.68 18.47 22.34
C LYS A 609 -26.16 18.78 22.59
N GLU A 610 -26.45 19.29 23.80
CA GLU A 610 -27.77 19.82 24.20
C GLU A 610 -28.90 18.75 24.17
N GLY A 611 -28.59 17.49 24.53
CA GLY A 611 -29.57 16.39 24.56
C GLY A 611 -29.88 15.78 23.18
N HIS A 612 -29.01 16.05 22.22
CA HIS A 612 -29.15 15.71 20.80
C HIS A 612 -27.78 15.39 20.19
N GLY A 613 -27.76 14.70 19.04
CA GLY A 613 -26.58 14.64 18.19
C GLY A 613 -26.15 16.05 17.76
N LEU A 614 -24.85 16.34 17.77
CA LEU A 614 -24.30 17.66 17.44
C LEU A 614 -24.74 18.13 16.05
N PHE A 615 -24.77 17.22 15.08
CA PHE A 615 -25.28 17.49 13.74
C PHE A 615 -26.76 17.85 13.76
N THR A 616 -27.60 17.06 14.44
CA THR A 616 -29.04 17.33 14.57
C THR A 616 -29.32 18.68 15.25
N THR A 617 -28.59 19.03 16.32
CA THR A 617 -28.67 20.34 16.97
C THR A 617 -28.43 21.50 15.99
N TYR A 618 -27.47 21.37 15.08
CA TYR A 618 -27.23 22.40 14.06
C TYR A 618 -28.15 22.29 12.84
N PHE A 619 -28.70 21.12 12.52
CA PHE A 619 -29.72 20.93 11.49
C PHE A 619 -31.02 21.64 11.86
N LEU A 620 -31.49 21.47 13.11
CA LEU A 620 -32.66 22.18 13.63
C LEU A 620 -32.43 23.70 13.61
N LYS A 621 -31.28 24.16 14.11
CA LYS A 621 -30.86 25.58 14.08
C LYS A 621 -30.73 26.15 12.67
N ALA A 622 -30.43 25.33 11.66
CA ALA A 622 -30.43 25.75 10.26
C ALA A 622 -31.85 26.04 9.78
N LEU A 623 -32.80 25.15 10.05
CA LEU A 623 -34.22 25.33 9.71
C LEU A 623 -34.84 26.49 10.51
N GLU A 624 -34.40 26.78 11.73
CA GLU A 624 -34.79 27.99 12.50
C GLU A 624 -34.42 29.33 11.82
N GLY A 625 -33.74 29.31 10.67
CA GLY A 625 -33.38 30.48 9.88
C GLY A 625 -31.89 30.71 9.72
N LYS A 626 -31.03 30.01 10.47
CA LYS A 626 -29.57 30.19 10.36
C LYS A 626 -28.98 29.54 9.10
N GLY A 627 -29.72 28.63 8.48
CA GLY A 627 -29.39 28.01 7.20
C GLY A 627 -29.75 28.86 5.99
N ASP A 628 -30.56 29.92 6.15
CA ASP A 628 -30.87 30.86 5.06
C ASP A 628 -29.72 31.85 4.89
N LEU A 629 -28.79 31.47 3.99
CA LEU A 629 -27.58 32.23 3.74
C LEU A 629 -27.83 33.46 2.85
N ASN A 630 -28.96 33.52 2.14
CA ASN A 630 -29.26 34.55 1.14
C ASN A 630 -30.39 35.52 1.58
N LYS A 631 -31.17 35.13 2.60
CA LYS A 631 -32.31 35.84 3.22
C LYS A 631 -33.58 35.91 2.36
N ASP A 632 -33.88 34.87 1.58
CA ASP A 632 -35.13 34.75 0.82
C ASP A 632 -36.25 33.99 1.55
N ASN A 633 -36.01 33.55 2.80
CA ASN A 633 -36.87 32.72 3.66
C ASN A 633 -37.00 31.25 3.19
N VAL A 634 -36.10 30.77 2.33
CA VAL A 634 -36.01 29.39 1.89
C VAL A 634 -34.63 28.83 2.24
N VAL A 635 -34.55 27.64 2.83
CA VAL A 635 -33.27 26.91 2.93
C VAL A 635 -33.22 25.90 1.81
N THR A 636 -32.34 26.10 0.84
CA THR A 636 -32.04 25.07 -0.17
C THR A 636 -31.20 23.92 0.44
N GLY A 637 -31.26 22.73 -0.15
CA GLY A 637 -30.42 21.59 0.27
C GLY A 637 -28.92 21.91 0.19
N THR A 638 -28.51 22.75 -0.76
CA THR A 638 -27.14 23.26 -0.87
C THR A 638 -26.80 24.25 0.25
N GLU A 639 -27.69 25.19 0.61
CA GLU A 639 -27.46 26.13 1.72
C GLU A 639 -27.43 25.42 3.07
N LEU A 640 -28.31 24.45 3.28
CA LEU A 640 -28.31 23.59 4.46
C LEU A 640 -26.95 22.88 4.63
N GLY A 641 -26.44 22.25 3.55
CA GLY A 641 -25.12 21.62 3.56
C GLY A 641 -23.97 22.62 3.77
N ALA A 642 -24.04 23.79 3.13
CA ALA A 642 -23.06 24.87 3.24
C ALA A 642 -23.03 25.52 4.64
N TYR A 643 -24.16 25.55 5.35
CA TYR A 643 -24.24 25.95 6.75
C TYR A 643 -23.70 24.87 7.69
N LEU A 644 -24.17 23.62 7.52
CA LEU A 644 -23.84 22.52 8.43
C LEU A 644 -22.36 22.18 8.44
N ARG A 645 -21.73 22.10 7.27
CA ARG A 645 -20.33 21.67 7.15
C ARG A 645 -19.36 22.50 8.01
N PRO A 646 -19.22 23.83 7.84
CA PRO A 646 -18.34 24.63 8.67
C PRO A 646 -18.83 24.73 10.12
N THR A 647 -20.13 24.84 10.36
CA THR A 647 -20.68 25.03 11.72
C THR A 647 -20.43 23.81 12.61
N VAL A 648 -20.74 22.59 12.14
CA VAL A 648 -20.53 21.35 12.89
C VAL A 648 -19.03 21.03 13.01
N SER A 649 -18.22 21.26 11.97
CA SER A 649 -16.77 21.09 12.07
C SER A 649 -16.12 22.03 13.07
N ASN A 650 -16.58 23.27 13.18
CA ASN A 650 -16.05 24.17 14.20
C ASN A 650 -16.56 23.81 15.60
N ALA A 651 -17.84 23.42 15.73
CA ALA A 651 -18.42 23.04 17.01
C ALA A 651 -17.89 21.71 17.57
N SER A 652 -17.36 20.83 16.73
CA SER A 652 -16.77 19.53 17.10
C SER A 652 -15.24 19.55 17.29
N ASN A 653 -14.60 20.72 17.18
CA ASN A 653 -13.13 20.85 17.09
C ASN A 653 -12.54 19.96 15.97
N GLN A 654 -13.16 20.03 14.78
CA GLN A 654 -12.80 19.31 13.56
C GLN A 654 -12.86 17.78 13.66
N ALA A 655 -13.46 17.22 14.72
CA ALA A 655 -13.70 15.79 14.85
C ALA A 655 -14.85 15.28 13.95
N GLN A 656 -15.73 16.18 13.48
CA GLN A 656 -16.91 15.83 12.69
C GLN A 656 -17.07 16.79 11.50
N THR A 657 -17.03 16.25 10.28
CA THR A 657 -17.08 16.99 9.02
C THR A 657 -18.27 16.56 8.16
N PRO A 658 -19.41 17.28 8.22
CA PRO A 658 -20.54 16.98 7.37
C PRO A 658 -20.19 17.04 5.89
N LEU A 659 -20.65 16.03 5.14
CA LEU A 659 -20.49 15.94 3.69
C LEU A 659 -21.84 16.08 3.04
N TYR A 660 -21.94 16.89 1.99
CA TYR A 660 -23.17 17.09 1.24
C TYR A 660 -22.93 17.04 -0.26
N GLY A 661 -23.95 16.65 -1.02
CA GLY A 661 -23.88 16.61 -2.48
C GLY A 661 -25.17 16.11 -3.14
N ARG A 662 -25.16 16.06 -4.48
CA ARG A 662 -26.26 15.51 -5.29
C ARG A 662 -25.94 14.07 -5.70
N LEU A 663 -26.94 13.19 -5.64
CA LEU A 663 -26.90 11.82 -6.16
C LEU A 663 -27.46 11.76 -7.61
N GLU A 664 -28.44 12.62 -7.92
CA GLU A 664 -29.15 12.70 -9.20
C GLU A 664 -29.71 14.14 -9.38
N GLY A 665 -29.84 14.60 -10.63
CA GLY A 665 -30.61 15.80 -10.97
C GLY A 665 -29.91 17.16 -10.76
N GLU A 666 -30.64 18.23 -11.10
CA GLU A 666 -30.15 19.62 -11.17
C GLU A 666 -31.01 20.63 -10.36
N GLY A 667 -32.07 20.17 -9.70
CA GLY A 667 -32.87 21.00 -8.80
C GLY A 667 -32.25 21.25 -7.42
N GLU A 668 -33.08 21.76 -6.51
CA GLU A 668 -32.73 21.95 -5.09
C GLU A 668 -33.92 21.55 -4.20
N PHE A 669 -33.67 20.73 -3.18
CA PHE A 669 -34.63 20.53 -2.10
C PHE A 669 -34.86 21.84 -1.35
N LEU A 670 -36.10 22.12 -0.92
CA LEU A 670 -36.47 23.38 -0.26
C LEU A 670 -37.17 23.14 1.08
N PHE A 671 -36.73 23.87 2.11
CA PHE A 671 -37.43 24.12 3.38
C PHE A 671 -37.89 25.59 3.41
N PHE A 672 -38.99 25.92 4.10
CA PHE A 672 -39.60 27.25 4.06
C PHE A 672 -39.70 27.84 5.46
N ILE A 673 -38.89 28.86 5.72
CA ILE A 673 -38.77 29.46 7.04
C ILE A 673 -39.89 30.48 7.21
N GLY A 674 -40.86 30.15 8.05
CA GLY A 674 -41.90 31.08 8.44
C GLY A 674 -42.86 30.41 9.42
N LYS A 675 -43.25 31.14 10.47
CA LYS A 675 -44.36 30.68 11.30
C LYS A 675 -45.65 30.75 10.48
N LYS A 676 -46.47 29.71 10.57
CA LYS A 676 -47.88 29.74 10.14
C LYS A 676 -48.67 30.75 10.97
#